data_AF-A0A5N6JS89-F1
#
_entry.id   AF-A0A5N6JS89-F1
#
_cell.length_a   1.000
_cell.length_b   1.000
_cell.length_c   1.000
_cell.angle_alpha   90.00
_cell.angle_beta   90.00
_cell.angle_gamma   90.00
#
_symmetry.space_group_name_H-M   'P 1'
#
loop_
_entity.id
_entity.type
_entity.pdbx_description
1 polymer ?
#
loop_
_entity_poly.entity_id
_entity_poly.type
_entity_poly.pdbx_seq_one_letter_code
_entity_poly.pdbx_strand_id
1 'polypeptide(L)'
;MRLNAIYLAACLLEISPAINAKPLGTAGTTQSNLHVPLEDLNPTHHQHASSKRLHGRFLHITDLHQDPHYKVFSSTDEDDACHRGKGTAGTYGAETSDCDTPQTLIDATFKWIKENVRDNVDFVVWTGDSARHDSDEKIPRVQSEVLDTNRRIASQFLETFGDGEDLSIPVISTFGNNDILPHNILLSGPNKWLKTYTDIWDKFIPEEQRHGFQRGGWYYVEVIPKKLAVFSLNTLYFFSHNAAVDGCALRSEPGYEHMEWLRIQLQFMRDRGMKVILTGHVPPARTDSKSLWDETCWQKYTLWLQQYRDIIVGGLFGHMNIDHFMIHDTQDIDLLLFEGQSAAPPRALMDDEFTVQSAGDYLEDLREDWSVLPNPKSLPISMDVDEEDLEPSDLTDASGGKTKKGKKSKKEKKRDKKKKKELKKFGGPWGERFQITHVGPSIVPNYFPTLRVIEYNITGLDDSAIWSDLLVSSEEQVDWLDQEEEDRLNDHANEDSTDHLHADDDDFSAEKRKKKHRKDKKKFKNPTPSNPGFIVPSPPSKDAPPGPAYSPQSLTLLGYTQYFANLTYINNLELASKESNDEIDTEKWRKGKHGGKVPKDDDPNPRAFHYQVEYDTFTDPIYKLKDMTVKSYLKLAHRIGKYKPSKGDRVQDGEISEESEAYEDDVDTTDDDAKHIPFSEEESVEDTAGHDLDVEKKKKHHRKQKEKKGKESSLAPLPSTCLHRYFR
;
A
#
# COMPACT_ATOMS: atom_id res chain seq x y z
N MET A 1 10.91 -57.60 -27.29
CA MET A 1 10.72 -59.07 -27.09
C MET A 1 11.89 -59.61 -26.29
N ARG A 2 11.65 -60.52 -25.32
CA ARG A 2 12.66 -61.24 -24.50
C ARG A 2 13.43 -60.32 -23.52
N LEU A 3 13.53 -60.53 -22.19
CA LEU A 3 13.69 -61.73 -21.32
C LEU A 3 15.02 -62.46 -21.59
N ASN A 4 15.82 -62.94 -20.62
CA ASN A 4 15.77 -63.03 -19.14
C ASN A 4 17.25 -63.02 -18.62
N ALA A 5 17.67 -63.23 -17.36
CA ALA A 5 17.14 -64.08 -16.28
C ALA A 5 17.68 -63.71 -14.87
N ILE A 6 17.18 -64.41 -13.85
CA ILE A 6 17.52 -64.32 -12.41
C ILE A 6 18.13 -65.66 -11.94
N TYR A 7 18.96 -65.66 -10.89
CA TYR A 7 19.15 -66.85 -10.03
C TYR A 7 19.25 -66.46 -8.54
N LEU A 8 19.41 -67.43 -7.63
CA LEU A 8 18.98 -67.33 -6.23
C LEU A 8 19.89 -68.08 -5.21
N ALA A 9 19.65 -67.77 -3.93
CA ALA A 9 20.04 -68.46 -2.68
C ALA A 9 21.51 -68.35 -2.20
N ALA A 10 21.88 -68.56 -0.92
CA ALA A 10 21.31 -68.34 0.44
C ALA A 10 21.88 -69.38 1.45
N CYS A 11 21.72 -69.13 2.77
CA CYS A 11 21.97 -70.07 3.91
C CYS A 11 23.45 -70.42 4.23
N LEU A 12 23.93 -70.78 5.43
CA LEU A 12 23.57 -70.86 6.89
C LEU A 12 24.94 -71.14 7.63
N LEU A 13 25.26 -71.21 8.94
CA LEU A 13 24.76 -71.12 10.35
C LEU A 13 26.06 -71.04 11.24
N GLU A 14 26.17 -70.75 12.55
CA GLU A 14 25.37 -70.24 13.69
C GLU A 14 26.39 -69.77 14.80
N ILE A 15 25.95 -69.22 15.94
CA ILE A 15 26.08 -69.83 17.29
C ILE A 15 25.25 -69.01 18.31
N SER A 16 24.57 -69.68 19.25
CA SER A 16 23.95 -69.10 20.46
C SER A 16 24.07 -70.04 21.70
N PRO A 17 23.89 -69.52 22.93
CA PRO A 17 22.68 -69.80 23.73
C PRO A 17 22.09 -68.53 24.40
N ALA A 18 20.77 -68.31 24.58
CA ALA A 18 19.73 -69.05 25.34
C ALA A 18 19.92 -68.92 26.89
N ILE A 19 18.92 -68.65 27.76
CA ILE A 19 17.60 -69.28 28.12
C ILE A 19 16.82 -68.22 29.00
N ASN A 20 15.48 -68.11 29.26
CA ASN A 20 14.24 -68.93 29.17
C ASN A 20 12.95 -68.05 28.92
N ALA A 21 11.72 -68.61 29.05
CA ALA A 21 10.41 -67.91 29.06
C ALA A 21 9.32 -68.68 29.91
N LYS A 22 8.01 -68.35 30.07
CA LYS A 22 7.19 -67.26 29.44
C LYS A 22 5.98 -66.63 30.23
N PRO A 23 4.82 -67.27 30.56
CA PRO A 23 3.55 -66.67 30.03
C PRO A 23 2.30 -66.47 30.93
N LEU A 24 1.41 -65.57 30.42
CA LEU A 24 -0.07 -65.55 30.37
C LEU A 24 -0.99 -65.50 31.63
N GLY A 25 -2.09 -64.75 31.46
CA GLY A 25 -3.36 -64.85 32.19
C GLY A 25 -4.46 -63.99 31.51
N THR A 26 -5.73 -64.41 31.54
CA THR A 26 -6.87 -63.70 30.91
C THR A 26 -8.18 -63.85 31.71
N ALA A 27 -9.15 -62.95 31.42
CA ALA A 27 -10.54 -62.89 31.92
C ALA A 27 -10.76 -62.47 33.40
N GLY A 28 -11.91 -61.83 33.69
CA GLY A 28 -12.41 -61.61 35.06
C GLY A 28 -13.02 -60.23 35.35
N THR A 29 -14.32 -60.08 35.13
CA THR A 29 -15.15 -58.92 35.51
C THR A 29 -15.18 -58.65 37.03
N THR A 30 -15.03 -57.38 37.46
CA THR A 30 -15.84 -56.80 38.57
C THR A 30 -15.82 -55.26 38.54
N GLN A 31 -16.93 -54.64 38.93
CA GLN A 31 -17.01 -53.20 39.22
C GLN A 31 -16.69 -52.93 40.70
N SER A 32 -16.11 -51.77 41.01
CA SER A 32 -16.25 -51.14 42.33
C SER A 32 -16.21 -49.62 42.21
N ASN A 33 -17.35 -48.97 42.37
CA ASN A 33 -17.41 -47.52 42.50
C ASN A 33 -16.83 -47.09 43.86
N LEU A 34 -16.06 -46.01 43.88
CA LEU A 34 -16.19 -45.01 44.95
C LEU A 34 -15.92 -43.62 44.39
N HIS A 35 -16.71 -42.65 44.84
CA HIS A 35 -16.65 -41.22 44.48
C HIS A 35 -16.17 -40.42 45.71
N VAL A 36 -16.27 -39.08 45.73
CA VAL A 36 -15.83 -38.11 46.80
C VAL A 36 -14.41 -37.53 46.48
N PRO A 37 -14.18 -36.19 46.55
CA PRO A 37 -14.27 -35.36 45.33
C PRO A 37 -13.11 -34.34 45.19
N LEU A 38 -13.32 -33.25 44.44
CA LEU A 38 -12.41 -32.10 44.28
C LEU A 38 -12.08 -31.43 45.62
N GLU A 39 -10.85 -30.88 45.75
CA GLU A 39 -10.59 -29.43 45.75
C GLU A 39 -9.07 -29.11 45.64
N ASP A 40 -8.76 -27.85 45.31
CA ASP A 40 -7.45 -27.16 45.35
C ASP A 40 -6.20 -27.74 44.65
N LEU A 41 -6.05 -27.42 43.34
CA LEU A 41 -4.77 -26.98 42.76
C LEU A 41 -5.01 -25.81 41.77
N ASN A 42 -4.14 -24.79 41.82
CA ASN A 42 -4.34 -23.51 41.12
C ASN A 42 -4.13 -23.59 39.58
N PRO A 43 -4.92 -22.86 38.77
CA PRO A 43 -4.75 -22.79 37.31
C PRO A 43 -3.73 -21.72 36.90
N THR A 44 -2.44 -22.00 37.02
CA THR A 44 -1.35 -21.13 36.51
C THR A 44 -0.59 -21.76 35.33
N HIS A 45 -1.33 -22.25 34.33
CA HIS A 45 -0.80 -22.48 32.98
C HIS A 45 -1.91 -22.50 31.92
N HIS A 46 -2.70 -21.41 31.84
CA HIS A 46 -3.40 -21.13 30.60
C HIS A 46 -2.36 -20.81 29.52
N GLN A 47 -2.06 -21.78 28.68
CA GLN A 47 -1.43 -21.50 27.39
C GLN A 47 -2.34 -20.52 26.64
N HIS A 48 -1.78 -19.38 26.22
CA HIS A 48 -2.45 -18.49 25.28
C HIS A 48 -2.46 -19.16 23.90
N ALA A 49 -3.38 -20.11 23.70
CA ALA A 49 -3.95 -20.30 22.39
C ALA A 49 -4.62 -18.97 22.02
N SER A 50 -4.02 -18.23 21.07
CA SER A 50 -4.64 -17.04 20.51
C SER A 50 -6.03 -17.45 19.99
N SER A 51 -7.06 -16.74 20.44
CA SER A 51 -8.42 -17.02 20.00
C SER A 51 -8.48 -16.83 18.48
N LYS A 52 -8.82 -17.87 17.72
CA LYS A 52 -9.09 -17.78 16.28
C LYS A 52 -10.21 -16.75 16.02
N ARG A 53 -9.84 -15.49 15.80
CA ARG A 53 -10.71 -14.36 15.43
C ARG A 53 -9.91 -13.40 14.57
N LEU A 54 -10.60 -12.64 13.72
CA LEU A 54 -9.97 -11.53 13.01
C LEU A 54 -9.59 -10.41 14.00
N HIS A 55 -8.41 -9.84 13.82
CA HIS A 55 -7.88 -8.71 14.58
C HIS A 55 -8.31 -7.36 13.97
N GLY A 56 -8.63 -7.34 12.67
CA GLY A 56 -8.94 -6.12 11.93
C GLY A 56 -7.69 -5.32 11.55
N ARG A 57 -6.56 -6.00 11.36
CA ARG A 57 -5.24 -5.36 11.15
C ARG A 57 -4.41 -6.15 10.15
N PHE A 58 -3.59 -5.48 9.34
CA PHE A 58 -2.63 -6.14 8.45
C PHE A 58 -1.33 -5.34 8.33
N LEU A 59 -0.22 -6.03 8.08
CA LEU A 59 1.09 -5.40 7.84
C LEU A 59 1.21 -4.99 6.37
N HIS A 60 1.72 -3.79 6.11
CA HIS A 60 2.25 -3.39 4.80
C HIS A 60 3.73 -3.04 4.95
N ILE A 61 4.57 -3.74 4.17
CA ILE A 61 6.03 -3.62 4.13
C ILE A 61 6.49 -3.67 2.67
N THR A 62 7.56 -2.94 2.33
CA THR A 62 7.98 -2.76 0.94
C THR A 62 9.45 -2.35 0.87
N ASP A 63 10.07 -2.49 -0.31
CA ASP A 63 11.34 -1.86 -0.65
C ASP A 63 12.42 -2.24 0.40
N LEU A 64 12.67 -3.55 0.47
CA LEU A 64 13.58 -4.19 1.43
C LEU A 64 15.04 -4.07 1.01
N HIS A 65 15.32 -4.12 -0.30
CA HIS A 65 16.64 -3.93 -0.91
C HIS A 65 17.81 -4.53 -0.12
N GLN A 66 17.76 -5.83 0.20
CA GLN A 66 18.83 -6.51 0.90
C GLN A 66 20.09 -6.54 0.01
N ASP A 67 21.17 -5.96 0.54
CA ASP A 67 22.52 -6.01 -0.01
C ASP A 67 23.37 -7.10 0.66
N PRO A 68 23.85 -8.11 -0.08
CA PRO A 68 24.80 -9.11 0.41
C PRO A 68 26.25 -8.61 0.59
N HIS A 69 26.61 -7.44 0.03
CA HIS A 69 27.99 -6.93 -0.07
C HIS A 69 28.32 -5.84 0.95
N TYR A 70 27.31 -5.26 1.61
CA TYR A 70 27.39 -4.21 2.63
C TYR A 70 28.46 -4.52 3.67
N LYS A 71 29.27 -3.52 4.04
CA LYS A 71 30.25 -3.67 5.12
C LYS A 71 30.09 -2.56 6.15
N VAL A 72 29.87 -2.96 7.40
CA VAL A 72 29.93 -2.04 8.54
C VAL A 72 31.30 -1.35 8.54
N PHE A 73 31.28 -0.04 8.72
CA PHE A 73 32.41 0.89 8.61
C PHE A 73 33.07 1.01 7.22
N SER A 74 32.40 0.65 6.12
CA SER A 74 32.74 1.12 4.77
C SER A 74 32.55 2.64 4.63
N SER A 75 33.06 3.24 3.55
CA SER A 75 32.57 4.58 3.15
C SER A 75 31.15 4.49 2.59
N THR A 76 30.46 5.62 2.62
CA THR A 76 29.14 5.87 2.01
C THR A 76 29.25 6.76 0.76
N ASP A 77 30.46 6.96 0.21
CA ASP A 77 30.68 7.59 -1.10
C ASP A 77 30.23 6.69 -2.26
N GLU A 78 29.77 7.29 -3.37
CA GLU A 78 29.33 6.61 -4.60
C GLU A 78 30.38 5.61 -5.12
N ASP A 79 31.64 6.05 -5.16
CA ASP A 79 32.78 5.28 -5.65
C ASP A 79 33.08 4.03 -4.77
N ASP A 80 32.55 3.99 -3.53
CA ASP A 80 32.67 2.89 -2.57
C ASP A 80 31.37 2.10 -2.33
N ALA A 81 30.21 2.67 -2.66
CA ALA A 81 28.88 2.05 -2.68
C ALA A 81 28.54 1.21 -1.42
N CYS A 82 29.03 1.62 -0.25
CA CYS A 82 28.81 0.92 1.03
C CYS A 82 29.40 -0.51 1.10
N HIS A 83 30.25 -0.87 0.12
CA HIS A 83 30.90 -2.17 0.00
C HIS A 83 32.41 -2.13 0.37
N ARG A 84 33.04 -0.95 0.46
CA ARG A 84 34.51 -0.76 0.55
C ARG A 84 34.89 0.63 1.13
N GLY A 85 36.19 0.94 1.20
CA GLY A 85 36.71 2.12 1.91
C GLY A 85 36.70 1.96 3.43
N LYS A 86 36.85 3.08 4.16
CA LYS A 86 36.53 3.18 5.59
C LYS A 86 35.72 4.46 5.84
N GLY A 87 34.61 4.34 6.56
CA GLY A 87 33.69 5.44 6.86
C GLY A 87 32.59 5.00 7.83
N THR A 88 31.40 5.57 7.68
CA THR A 88 30.32 5.55 8.70
C THR A 88 29.16 4.62 8.38
N ALA A 89 29.33 3.64 7.51
CA ALA A 89 28.32 2.60 7.28
C ALA A 89 27.96 1.88 8.60
N GLY A 90 26.73 2.05 9.07
CA GLY A 90 26.29 1.59 10.38
C GLY A 90 25.96 0.10 10.43
N THR A 91 25.85 -0.45 11.64
CA THR A 91 25.53 -1.88 11.83
C THR A 91 24.18 -2.27 11.23
N TYR A 92 23.22 -1.36 11.26
CA TYR A 92 21.86 -1.56 10.72
C TYR A 92 21.59 -0.68 9.49
N GLY A 93 22.62 -0.35 8.71
CA GLY A 93 22.53 0.53 7.55
C GLY A 93 23.04 1.94 7.86
N ALA A 94 23.07 2.79 6.83
CA ALA A 94 23.46 4.19 6.95
C ALA A 94 22.27 5.07 6.54
N GLU A 95 21.66 5.75 7.50
CA GLU A 95 20.47 6.58 7.24
C GLU A 95 20.74 7.71 6.25
N THR A 96 19.69 8.10 5.52
CA THR A 96 19.67 9.22 4.57
C THR A 96 20.71 9.14 3.44
N SER A 97 21.28 7.95 3.22
CA SER A 97 22.23 7.66 2.14
C SER A 97 21.60 6.71 1.13
N ASP A 98 22.20 6.59 -0.05
CA ASP A 98 21.81 5.61 -1.08
C ASP A 98 22.44 4.22 -0.85
N CYS A 99 22.93 3.95 0.38
CA CYS A 99 23.27 2.59 0.78
C CYS A 99 22.02 1.70 0.83
N ASP A 100 22.13 0.50 0.25
CA ASP A 100 21.12 -0.55 0.41
C ASP A 100 21.17 -1.23 1.80
N THR A 101 20.20 -2.11 2.07
CA THR A 101 19.92 -2.67 3.39
C THR A 101 20.88 -3.81 3.77
N PRO A 102 21.67 -3.70 4.85
CA PRO A 102 22.46 -4.83 5.32
C PRO A 102 21.57 -5.93 5.92
N GLN A 103 22.05 -7.17 5.85
CA GLN A 103 21.35 -8.33 6.38
C GLN A 103 20.94 -8.20 7.86
N THR A 104 21.76 -7.54 8.67
CA THR A 104 21.51 -7.22 10.08
C THR A 104 20.22 -6.43 10.29
N LEU A 105 19.88 -5.50 9.39
CA LEU A 105 18.62 -4.75 9.43
C LEU A 105 17.44 -5.62 8.99
N ILE A 106 17.61 -6.48 7.97
CA ILE A 106 16.59 -7.47 7.59
C ILE A 106 16.27 -8.40 8.77
N ASP A 107 17.28 -9.06 9.34
CA ASP A 107 17.10 -10.05 10.42
C ASP A 107 16.50 -9.39 11.68
N ALA A 108 16.91 -8.16 12.02
CA ALA A 108 16.33 -7.42 13.14
C ALA A 108 14.90 -6.93 12.88
N THR A 109 14.56 -6.59 11.63
CA THR A 109 13.21 -6.20 11.21
C THR A 109 12.24 -7.37 11.31
N PHE A 110 12.58 -8.52 10.71
CA PHE A 110 11.73 -9.72 10.80
C PHE A 110 11.61 -10.22 12.25
N LYS A 111 12.69 -10.18 13.03
CA LYS A 111 12.61 -10.45 14.48
C LYS A 111 11.62 -9.51 15.19
N TRP A 112 11.73 -8.19 14.99
CA TRP A 112 10.84 -7.24 15.66
C TRP A 112 9.38 -7.44 15.24
N ILE A 113 9.12 -7.72 13.96
CA ILE A 113 7.80 -8.09 13.44
C ILE A 113 7.26 -9.36 14.12
N LYS A 114 8.09 -10.40 14.26
CA LYS A 114 7.75 -11.66 14.93
C LYS A 114 7.40 -11.47 16.41
N GLU A 115 8.09 -10.55 17.10
CA GLU A 115 7.90 -10.25 18.53
C GLU A 115 6.76 -9.25 18.83
N ASN A 116 6.37 -8.38 17.87
CA ASN A 116 5.46 -7.24 18.14
C ASN A 116 4.22 -7.16 17.24
N VAL A 117 4.27 -7.75 16.03
CA VAL A 117 3.23 -7.57 14.99
C VAL A 117 2.52 -8.87 14.64
N ARG A 118 3.25 -9.99 14.48
CA ARG A 118 2.75 -11.30 14.01
C ARG A 118 1.40 -11.68 14.61
N ASP A 119 1.34 -11.82 15.93
CA ASP A 119 0.17 -12.34 16.65
C ASP A 119 -0.99 -11.32 16.75
N ASN A 120 -0.92 -10.22 15.98
CA ASN A 120 -1.90 -9.13 15.93
C ASN A 120 -2.28 -8.68 14.51
N VAL A 121 -1.99 -9.49 13.47
CA VAL A 121 -2.36 -9.21 12.06
C VAL A 121 -3.02 -10.40 11.36
N ASP A 122 -3.97 -10.12 10.48
CA ASP A 122 -4.76 -11.11 9.75
C ASP A 122 -4.11 -11.57 8.44
N PHE A 123 -3.28 -10.71 7.84
CA PHE A 123 -2.51 -10.96 6.61
C PHE A 123 -1.34 -9.97 6.47
N VAL A 124 -0.49 -10.18 5.47
CA VAL A 124 0.68 -9.34 5.16
C VAL A 124 0.69 -8.96 3.68
N VAL A 125 0.92 -7.69 3.40
CA VAL A 125 1.15 -7.14 2.06
C VAL A 125 2.63 -6.78 1.93
N TRP A 126 3.32 -7.44 0.99
CA TRP A 126 4.72 -7.20 0.65
C TRP A 126 4.83 -6.69 -0.79
N THR A 127 5.02 -5.38 -0.97
CA THR A 127 5.01 -4.77 -2.32
C THR A 127 6.35 -4.80 -3.06
N GLY A 128 7.16 -5.85 -2.84
CA GLY A 128 8.34 -6.17 -3.66
C GLY A 128 9.63 -5.42 -3.29
N ASP A 129 10.54 -5.40 -4.26
CA ASP A 129 11.90 -4.84 -4.21
C ASP A 129 12.75 -5.43 -3.08
N SER A 130 13.15 -6.68 -3.31
CA SER A 130 13.92 -7.50 -2.36
C SER A 130 15.41 -7.31 -2.51
N ALA A 131 15.88 -7.15 -3.76
CA ALA A 131 17.30 -7.03 -4.08
C ALA A 131 17.73 -5.55 -4.06
N ARG A 132 18.94 -5.31 -3.54
CA ARG A 132 19.68 -4.04 -3.64
C ARG A 132 19.63 -3.40 -5.04
N HIS A 133 19.87 -2.10 -5.13
CA HIS A 133 20.10 -1.38 -6.37
C HIS A 133 21.40 -1.84 -7.06
N ASP A 134 21.58 -1.43 -8.32
CA ASP A 134 22.74 -1.80 -9.15
C ASP A 134 23.83 -0.72 -9.16
N SER A 135 24.03 -0.07 -8.02
CA SER A 135 24.79 1.18 -7.89
C SER A 135 26.31 1.01 -7.86
N ASP A 136 26.82 -0.21 -7.67
CA ASP A 136 28.26 -0.49 -7.69
C ASP A 136 28.72 -1.05 -9.04
N GLU A 137 29.28 -0.20 -9.91
CA GLU A 137 29.88 -0.62 -11.18
C GLU A 137 30.94 -1.73 -11.04
N LYS A 138 31.58 -1.83 -9.86
CA LYS A 138 32.64 -2.81 -9.58
C LYS A 138 32.09 -4.15 -9.08
N ILE A 139 30.82 -4.19 -8.63
CA ILE A 139 30.07 -5.38 -8.21
C ILE A 139 28.65 -5.31 -8.84
N PRO A 140 28.52 -5.45 -10.17
CA PRO A 140 27.23 -5.37 -10.84
C PRO A 140 26.33 -6.54 -10.42
N ARG A 141 25.03 -6.26 -10.28
CA ARG A 141 24.00 -7.17 -9.79
C ARG A 141 23.71 -8.27 -10.80
N VAL A 142 23.67 -9.52 -10.33
CA VAL A 142 23.54 -10.71 -11.20
C VAL A 142 22.25 -11.48 -10.92
N GLN A 143 21.76 -12.22 -11.93
CA GLN A 143 20.50 -12.96 -11.84
C GLN A 143 20.45 -13.96 -10.67
N SER A 144 21.56 -14.60 -10.31
CA SER A 144 21.60 -15.48 -9.12
C SER A 144 21.36 -14.69 -7.83
N GLU A 145 22.02 -13.54 -7.68
CA GLU A 145 21.93 -12.68 -6.48
C GLU A 145 20.50 -12.18 -6.26
N VAL A 146 19.81 -11.72 -7.32
CA VAL A 146 18.40 -11.30 -7.25
C VAL A 146 17.51 -12.46 -6.79
N LEU A 147 17.67 -13.65 -7.38
CA LEU A 147 16.87 -14.83 -7.04
C LEU A 147 17.18 -15.38 -5.64
N ASP A 148 18.44 -15.37 -5.22
CA ASP A 148 18.88 -15.89 -3.92
C ASP A 148 18.52 -14.94 -2.77
N THR A 149 18.60 -13.63 -2.99
CA THR A 149 18.03 -12.63 -2.06
C THR A 149 16.52 -12.78 -1.96
N ASN A 150 15.80 -12.92 -3.08
CA ASN A 150 14.34 -13.08 -3.02
C ASN A 150 13.91 -14.40 -2.33
N ARG A 151 14.65 -15.51 -2.53
CA ARG A 151 14.50 -16.75 -1.73
C ARG A 151 14.73 -16.52 -0.25
N ARG A 152 15.73 -15.74 0.13
CA ARG A 152 16.04 -15.44 1.54
C ARG A 152 14.94 -14.63 2.19
N ILE A 153 14.44 -13.60 1.52
CA ILE A 153 13.32 -12.78 2.00
C ILE A 153 12.02 -13.60 2.06
N ALA A 154 11.72 -14.42 1.05
CA ALA A 154 10.59 -15.36 1.09
C ALA A 154 10.68 -16.32 2.29
N SER A 155 11.89 -16.81 2.60
CA SER A 155 12.14 -17.67 3.76
C SER A 155 11.95 -16.93 5.09
N GLN A 156 12.38 -15.66 5.18
CA GLN A 156 12.12 -14.79 6.35
C GLN A 156 10.61 -14.56 6.58
N PHE A 157 9.84 -14.34 5.51
CA PHE A 157 8.37 -14.27 5.61
C PHE A 157 7.76 -15.60 6.08
N LEU A 158 8.19 -16.74 5.53
CA LEU A 158 7.70 -18.06 5.94
C LEU A 158 8.03 -18.39 7.40
N GLU A 159 9.26 -18.10 7.86
CA GLU A 159 9.64 -18.30 9.27
C GLU A 159 8.91 -17.34 10.23
N THR A 160 8.51 -16.16 9.75
CA THR A 160 7.81 -15.16 10.57
C THR A 160 6.30 -15.38 10.62
N PHE A 161 5.68 -15.84 9.54
CA PHE A 161 4.21 -15.92 9.39
C PHE A 161 3.67 -17.34 9.15
N GLY A 162 4.52 -18.35 9.22
CA GLY A 162 4.15 -19.77 9.22
C GLY A 162 4.29 -20.47 10.57
N ASP A 163 3.74 -21.68 10.62
CA ASP A 163 3.73 -22.58 11.78
C ASP A 163 4.10 -24.01 11.29
N GLY A 164 5.34 -24.18 10.83
CA GLY A 164 5.84 -25.41 10.22
C GLY A 164 6.39 -25.17 8.82
N GLU A 165 6.01 -26.00 7.86
CA GLU A 165 6.36 -25.83 6.43
C GLU A 165 5.34 -24.96 5.67
N ASP A 166 4.26 -24.54 6.32
CA ASP A 166 3.18 -23.75 5.74
C ASP A 166 2.89 -22.49 6.54
N LEU A 167 2.30 -21.50 5.85
CA LEU A 167 1.86 -20.25 6.47
C LEU A 167 0.68 -20.50 7.42
N SER A 168 0.53 -19.64 8.43
CA SER A 168 -0.70 -19.50 9.21
C SER A 168 -1.35 -18.12 9.03
N ILE A 169 -0.54 -17.12 8.65
CA ILE A 169 -0.97 -15.79 8.22
C ILE A 169 -0.55 -15.62 6.73
N PRO A 170 -1.48 -15.35 5.79
CA PRO A 170 -1.15 -15.28 4.37
C PRO A 170 -0.32 -14.02 4.04
N VAL A 171 0.71 -14.21 3.22
CA VAL A 171 1.61 -13.16 2.72
C VAL A 171 1.39 -12.98 1.22
N ILE A 172 1.15 -11.76 0.77
CA ILE A 172 0.89 -11.42 -0.62
C ILE A 172 2.04 -10.56 -1.16
N SER A 173 2.90 -11.19 -1.95
CA SER A 173 4.03 -10.56 -2.64
C SER A 173 3.61 -9.91 -3.97
N THR A 174 4.30 -8.85 -4.37
CA THR A 174 4.23 -8.26 -5.72
C THR A 174 5.62 -8.12 -6.32
N PHE A 175 5.76 -8.13 -7.64
CA PHE A 175 7.02 -7.86 -8.32
C PHE A 175 7.47 -6.41 -8.17
N GLY A 176 8.64 -6.21 -7.56
CA GLY A 176 9.40 -4.98 -7.67
C GLY A 176 10.17 -4.86 -8.99
N ASN A 177 10.67 -3.67 -9.32
CA ASN A 177 11.48 -3.44 -10.53
C ASN A 177 12.96 -3.84 -10.36
N ASN A 178 13.43 -3.96 -9.12
CA ASN A 178 14.74 -4.52 -8.76
C ASN A 178 14.71 -6.06 -8.56
N ASP A 179 13.52 -6.66 -8.46
CA ASP A 179 13.34 -8.13 -8.43
C ASP A 179 13.58 -8.83 -9.80
N ILE A 180 13.90 -8.08 -10.86
CA ILE A 180 14.08 -8.57 -12.23
C ILE A 180 15.35 -7.98 -12.84
N LEU A 181 16.08 -8.78 -13.64
CA LEU A 181 17.16 -8.31 -14.51
C LEU A 181 16.89 -8.61 -16.00
N PRO A 182 17.19 -7.68 -16.92
CA PRO A 182 17.71 -6.32 -16.68
C PRO A 182 16.73 -5.45 -15.88
N HIS A 183 17.26 -4.49 -15.11
CA HIS A 183 16.50 -3.57 -14.26
C HIS A 183 15.33 -2.95 -15.05
N ASN A 184 14.13 -2.91 -14.46
CA ASN A 184 12.87 -2.44 -15.08
C ASN A 184 12.33 -3.31 -16.25
N ILE A 185 13.13 -4.18 -16.88
CA ILE A 185 12.79 -4.87 -18.13
C ILE A 185 12.18 -6.26 -17.89
N LEU A 186 10.85 -6.32 -17.73
CA LEU A 186 10.10 -7.57 -17.73
C LEU A 186 9.37 -7.79 -19.06
N LEU A 187 9.78 -8.84 -19.77
CA LEU A 187 9.12 -9.34 -20.98
C LEU A 187 7.76 -9.99 -20.68
N SER A 188 6.88 -10.02 -21.68
CA SER A 188 5.61 -10.78 -21.63
C SER A 188 5.82 -12.26 -21.26
N GLY A 189 4.84 -12.87 -20.60
CA GLY A 189 4.91 -14.25 -20.10
C GLY A 189 4.29 -15.31 -21.03
N PRO A 190 4.57 -16.60 -20.82
CA PRO A 190 5.45 -17.14 -19.77
C PRO A 190 6.93 -16.95 -20.08
N ASN A 191 7.71 -16.63 -19.04
CA ASN A 191 9.16 -16.39 -19.17
C ASN A 191 9.93 -17.04 -18.00
N LYS A 192 11.28 -17.01 -18.06
CA LYS A 192 12.14 -17.67 -17.06
C LYS A 192 11.99 -17.09 -15.66
N TRP A 193 11.78 -15.77 -15.54
CA TRP A 193 11.56 -15.11 -14.25
C TRP A 193 10.27 -15.60 -13.62
N LEU A 194 9.12 -15.42 -14.30
CA LEU A 194 7.81 -15.84 -13.79
C LEU A 194 7.77 -17.34 -13.43
N LYS A 195 8.43 -18.20 -14.23
CA LYS A 195 8.56 -19.62 -13.87
C LYS A 195 9.33 -19.80 -12.55
N THR A 196 10.56 -19.25 -12.46
CA THR A 196 11.40 -19.43 -11.26
C THR A 196 10.73 -18.84 -10.01
N TYR A 197 10.01 -17.73 -10.17
CA TYR A 197 9.22 -17.12 -9.12
C TYR A 197 7.99 -17.94 -8.70
N THR A 198 7.46 -18.80 -9.58
CA THR A 198 6.44 -19.78 -9.17
C THR A 198 7.01 -20.81 -8.18
N ASP A 199 8.31 -21.10 -8.29
CA ASP A 199 9.03 -22.01 -7.41
C ASP A 199 9.52 -21.33 -6.11
N ILE A 200 9.69 -20.00 -6.10
CA ILE A 200 10.13 -19.21 -4.92
C ILE A 200 8.95 -18.73 -4.07
N TRP A 201 7.82 -18.40 -4.70
CA TRP A 201 6.61 -17.89 -4.04
C TRP A 201 5.51 -18.95 -3.97
N ASP A 202 5.88 -20.22 -4.00
CA ASP A 202 4.92 -21.32 -4.12
C ASP A 202 3.96 -21.37 -2.90
N LYS A 203 4.47 -21.16 -1.68
CA LYS A 203 3.66 -21.00 -0.45
C LYS A 203 2.82 -19.70 -0.40
N PHE A 204 3.11 -18.70 -1.24
CA PHE A 204 2.34 -17.44 -1.30
C PHE A 204 1.24 -17.45 -2.37
N ILE A 205 1.40 -18.24 -3.43
CA ILE A 205 0.51 -18.29 -4.58
C ILE A 205 -0.43 -19.52 -4.48
N PRO A 206 -1.75 -19.33 -4.27
CA PRO A 206 -2.71 -20.42 -4.25
C PRO A 206 -2.63 -21.26 -5.54
N GLU A 207 -2.82 -22.58 -5.43
CA GLU A 207 -2.54 -23.52 -6.53
C GLU A 207 -3.33 -23.16 -7.80
N GLU A 208 -4.60 -22.78 -7.65
CA GLU A 208 -5.48 -22.39 -8.75
C GLU A 208 -5.05 -21.08 -9.45
N GLN A 209 -4.22 -20.26 -8.80
CA GLN A 209 -3.64 -19.06 -9.39
C GLN A 209 -2.31 -19.32 -10.12
N ARG A 210 -1.58 -20.41 -9.82
CA ARG A 210 -0.20 -20.64 -10.29
C ARG A 210 -0.06 -20.59 -11.82
N HIS A 211 -1.07 -21.02 -12.58
CA HIS A 211 -1.05 -20.89 -14.04
C HIS A 211 -1.19 -19.44 -14.53
N GLY A 212 -2.06 -18.64 -13.89
CA GLY A 212 -2.18 -17.20 -14.16
C GLY A 212 -0.91 -16.44 -13.79
N PHE A 213 -0.28 -16.82 -12.68
CA PHE A 213 1.02 -16.29 -12.27
C PHE A 213 2.12 -16.63 -13.28
N GLN A 214 2.21 -17.87 -13.77
CA GLN A 214 3.17 -18.22 -14.83
C GLN A 214 2.90 -17.45 -16.14
N ARG A 215 1.65 -17.09 -16.43
CA ARG A 215 1.27 -16.33 -17.62
C ARG A 215 1.67 -14.85 -17.54
N GLY A 216 1.61 -14.22 -16.37
CA GLY A 216 1.83 -12.76 -16.26
C GLY A 216 2.28 -12.19 -14.92
N GLY A 217 2.58 -13.02 -13.92
CA GLY A 217 3.07 -12.57 -12.60
C GLY A 217 2.02 -11.92 -11.71
N TRP A 218 0.75 -12.02 -12.07
CA TRP A 218 -0.39 -11.50 -11.32
C TRP A 218 -1.18 -12.65 -10.66
N TYR A 219 -1.76 -12.40 -9.49
CA TYR A 219 -2.60 -13.36 -8.76
C TYR A 219 -3.48 -12.66 -7.72
N TYR A 220 -4.33 -13.41 -7.01
CA TYR A 220 -5.00 -12.93 -5.80
C TYR A 220 -5.01 -13.99 -4.69
N VAL A 221 -5.24 -13.56 -3.45
CA VAL A 221 -5.42 -14.44 -2.28
C VAL A 221 -6.68 -14.03 -1.53
N GLU A 222 -7.54 -14.99 -1.17
CA GLU A 222 -8.72 -14.75 -0.32
C GLU A 222 -8.32 -14.69 1.17
N VAL A 223 -7.70 -13.59 1.58
CA VAL A 223 -7.21 -13.36 2.96
C VAL A 223 -8.31 -13.46 4.02
N ILE A 224 -9.55 -13.13 3.66
CA ILE A 224 -10.73 -13.50 4.45
C ILE A 224 -11.65 -14.31 3.52
N PRO A 225 -11.70 -15.65 3.66
CA PRO A 225 -12.41 -16.56 2.76
C PRO A 225 -13.82 -16.09 2.41
N LYS A 226 -14.13 -15.94 1.12
CA LYS A 226 -15.44 -15.49 0.60
C LYS A 226 -15.88 -14.09 1.07
N LYS A 227 -14.96 -13.26 1.59
CA LYS A 227 -15.23 -11.88 2.06
C LYS A 227 -14.27 -10.84 1.44
N LEU A 228 -12.96 -11.05 1.55
CA LEU A 228 -11.91 -10.13 1.13
C LEU A 228 -10.85 -10.88 0.32
N ALA A 229 -10.50 -10.34 -0.85
CA ALA A 229 -9.35 -10.79 -1.63
C ALA A 229 -8.32 -9.66 -1.80
N VAL A 230 -7.03 -9.99 -1.74
CA VAL A 230 -5.92 -9.08 -2.05
C VAL A 230 -5.35 -9.46 -3.40
N PHE A 231 -5.24 -8.50 -4.32
CA PHE A 231 -4.80 -8.69 -5.69
C PHE A 231 -3.37 -8.22 -5.89
N SER A 232 -2.45 -9.14 -6.18
CA SER A 232 -1.09 -8.84 -6.59
C SER A 232 -1.06 -8.47 -8.07
N LEU A 233 -0.81 -7.20 -8.37
CA LEU A 233 -0.67 -6.67 -9.71
C LEU A 233 0.82 -6.61 -10.09
N ASN A 234 1.19 -7.30 -11.16
CA ASN A 234 2.49 -7.09 -11.81
C ASN A 234 2.55 -5.73 -12.52
N THR A 235 2.98 -4.70 -11.79
CA THR A 235 3.03 -3.30 -12.27
C THR A 235 4.10 -3.04 -13.32
N LEU A 236 5.07 -3.94 -13.51
CA LEU A 236 6.09 -3.80 -14.56
C LEU A 236 5.50 -3.82 -15.99
N TYR A 237 4.30 -4.37 -16.18
CA TYR A 237 3.58 -4.28 -17.45
C TYR A 237 2.83 -2.97 -17.66
N PHE A 238 2.85 -2.06 -16.68
CA PHE A 238 2.30 -0.71 -16.76
C PHE A 238 3.39 0.37 -16.67
N PHE A 239 4.56 0.03 -16.12
CA PHE A 239 5.67 0.94 -15.84
C PHE A 239 6.24 1.58 -17.13
N SER A 240 6.29 2.91 -17.16
CA SER A 240 6.74 3.69 -18.32
C SER A 240 8.20 3.45 -18.72
N HIS A 241 9.02 2.94 -17.80
CA HIS A 241 10.44 2.64 -17.99
C HIS A 241 10.70 1.18 -18.42
N ASN A 242 9.68 0.30 -18.46
CA ASN A 242 9.84 -1.04 -19.03
C ASN A 242 9.82 -0.99 -20.57
N ALA A 243 11.00 -0.81 -21.17
CA ALA A 243 11.18 -0.74 -22.63
C ALA A 243 10.82 -2.03 -23.41
N ALA A 244 10.38 -3.11 -22.74
CA ALA A 244 9.93 -4.36 -23.38
C ALA A 244 8.40 -4.49 -23.53
N VAL A 245 7.62 -3.45 -23.19
CA VAL A 245 6.15 -3.44 -23.33
C VAL A 245 5.64 -2.11 -23.90
N ASP A 246 4.55 -2.13 -24.68
CA ASP A 246 3.94 -0.91 -25.25
C ASP A 246 2.59 -0.54 -24.59
N GLY A 247 2.58 -0.55 -23.26
CA GLY A 247 1.43 -0.14 -22.45
C GLY A 247 0.23 -1.10 -22.49
N CYS A 248 -0.98 -0.54 -22.50
CA CYS A 248 -2.22 -1.28 -22.30
C CYS A 248 -3.27 -1.11 -23.42
N ALA A 249 -2.96 -0.38 -24.50
CA ALA A 249 -3.88 -0.14 -25.60
C ALA A 249 -3.98 -1.32 -26.59
N LEU A 250 -2.85 -1.91 -26.99
CA LEU A 250 -2.79 -2.95 -28.02
C LEU A 250 -3.00 -4.35 -27.43
N ARG A 251 -3.78 -5.20 -28.13
CA ARG A 251 -4.11 -6.57 -27.67
C ARG A 251 -2.94 -7.55 -27.63
N SER A 252 -1.77 -7.16 -28.16
CA SER A 252 -0.51 -7.90 -28.08
C SER A 252 0.20 -7.74 -26.74
N GLU A 253 -0.06 -6.64 -26.03
CA GLU A 253 0.76 -6.24 -24.89
C GLU A 253 0.32 -6.93 -23.59
N PRO A 254 1.27 -7.33 -22.73
CA PRO A 254 0.93 -7.94 -21.46
C PRO A 254 0.18 -6.98 -20.54
N GLY A 255 0.37 -5.66 -20.69
CA GLY A 255 -0.42 -4.65 -19.99
C GLY A 255 -1.90 -4.65 -20.38
N TYR A 256 -2.22 -4.91 -21.67
CA TYR A 256 -3.61 -5.10 -22.10
C TYR A 256 -4.19 -6.39 -21.50
N GLU A 257 -3.44 -7.48 -21.54
CA GLU A 257 -3.89 -8.79 -21.03
C GLU A 257 -4.13 -8.76 -19.52
N HIS A 258 -3.23 -8.14 -18.75
CA HIS A 258 -3.35 -7.91 -17.31
C HIS A 258 -4.61 -7.11 -16.98
N MET A 259 -4.86 -6.00 -17.69
CA MET A 259 -6.07 -5.20 -17.50
C MET A 259 -7.35 -5.99 -17.80
N GLU A 260 -7.36 -6.87 -18.80
CA GLU A 260 -8.51 -7.73 -19.08
C GLU A 260 -8.67 -8.86 -18.04
N TRP A 261 -7.58 -9.46 -17.54
CA TRP A 261 -7.62 -10.38 -16.40
C TRP A 261 -8.22 -9.70 -15.17
N LEU A 262 -7.71 -8.52 -14.80
CA LEU A 262 -8.20 -7.73 -13.67
C LEU A 262 -9.68 -7.38 -13.87
N ARG A 263 -10.10 -7.01 -15.09
CA ARG A 263 -11.50 -6.74 -15.44
C ARG A 263 -12.40 -7.95 -15.16
N ILE A 264 -11.94 -9.15 -15.50
CA ILE A 264 -12.69 -10.39 -15.35
C ILE A 264 -12.76 -10.80 -13.88
N GLN A 265 -11.64 -10.79 -13.17
CA GLN A 265 -11.60 -11.19 -11.75
C GLN A 265 -12.37 -10.21 -10.85
N LEU A 266 -12.29 -8.89 -11.10
CA LEU A 266 -13.12 -7.91 -10.38
C LEU A 266 -14.62 -8.14 -10.60
N GLN A 267 -15.03 -8.60 -11.78
CA GLN A 267 -16.43 -8.97 -12.02
C GLN A 267 -16.82 -10.23 -11.24
N PHE A 268 -15.99 -11.27 -11.21
CA PHE A 268 -16.24 -12.46 -10.38
C PHE A 268 -16.31 -12.12 -8.88
N MET A 269 -15.42 -11.24 -8.37
CA MET A 269 -15.45 -10.79 -6.97
C MET A 269 -16.74 -10.04 -6.65
N ARG A 270 -17.20 -9.15 -7.56
CA ARG A 270 -18.52 -8.50 -7.44
C ARG A 270 -19.67 -9.49 -7.40
N ASP A 271 -19.69 -10.45 -8.34
CA ASP A 271 -20.81 -11.39 -8.46
C ASP A 271 -20.86 -12.37 -7.27
N ARG A 272 -19.72 -12.61 -6.61
CA ARG A 272 -19.60 -13.30 -5.31
C ARG A 272 -19.88 -12.41 -4.09
N GLY A 273 -20.11 -11.10 -4.28
CA GLY A 273 -20.36 -10.13 -3.20
C GLY A 273 -19.12 -9.71 -2.39
N MET A 274 -17.92 -10.11 -2.81
CA MET A 274 -16.66 -9.89 -2.10
C MET A 274 -16.12 -8.47 -2.25
N LYS A 275 -15.20 -8.09 -1.37
CA LYS A 275 -14.42 -6.85 -1.44
C LYS A 275 -12.97 -7.15 -1.84
N VAL A 276 -12.27 -6.14 -2.35
CA VAL A 276 -10.91 -6.30 -2.87
C VAL A 276 -9.98 -5.17 -2.45
N ILE A 277 -8.72 -5.51 -2.13
CA ILE A 277 -7.60 -4.58 -2.06
C ILE A 277 -6.70 -4.84 -3.28
N LEU A 278 -6.22 -3.78 -3.92
CA LEU A 278 -5.27 -3.88 -5.04
C LEU A 278 -3.86 -3.56 -4.54
N THR A 279 -2.87 -4.37 -4.88
CA THR A 279 -1.46 -4.16 -4.50
C THR A 279 -0.55 -4.25 -5.72
N GLY A 280 0.58 -3.55 -5.69
CA GLY A 280 1.61 -3.60 -6.73
C GLY A 280 2.86 -2.88 -6.23
N HIS A 281 3.97 -2.93 -6.97
CA HIS A 281 5.16 -2.18 -6.56
C HIS A 281 5.09 -0.73 -7.04
N VAL A 282 5.22 -0.53 -8.35
CA VAL A 282 5.26 0.82 -8.96
C VAL A 282 3.87 1.47 -8.90
N PRO A 283 3.69 2.59 -8.19
CA PRO A 283 2.40 3.25 -8.08
C PRO A 283 1.93 3.91 -9.39
N PRO A 284 0.61 4.06 -9.59
CA PRO A 284 0.00 4.80 -10.70
C PRO A 284 0.15 6.33 -10.56
N ALA A 285 1.37 6.81 -10.28
CA ALA A 285 1.70 8.22 -10.15
C ALA A 285 1.68 8.93 -11.52
N ARG A 286 1.07 10.12 -11.54
CA ARG A 286 0.80 10.91 -12.74
C ARG A 286 0.62 12.38 -12.38
N THR A 287 1.72 13.14 -12.39
CA THR A 287 1.77 14.61 -12.30
C THR A 287 2.46 15.18 -13.54
N ASP A 288 2.59 16.52 -13.63
CA ASP A 288 3.31 17.17 -14.74
C ASP A 288 4.82 16.87 -14.72
N SER A 289 5.44 16.74 -13.54
CA SER A 289 6.85 16.31 -13.37
C SER A 289 7.08 14.80 -13.52
N LYS A 290 6.12 13.94 -13.13
CA LYS A 290 6.37 12.50 -13.01
C LYS A 290 5.16 11.63 -13.37
N SER A 291 5.29 10.83 -14.43
CA SER A 291 4.34 9.76 -14.79
C SER A 291 5.03 8.40 -14.79
N LEU A 292 4.74 7.59 -13.77
CA LEU A 292 5.34 6.26 -13.63
C LEU A 292 4.60 5.21 -14.48
N TRP A 293 3.33 5.38 -14.81
CA TRP A 293 2.62 4.44 -15.68
C TRP A 293 2.49 5.00 -17.10
N ASP A 294 2.41 4.10 -18.08
CA ASP A 294 1.93 4.42 -19.42
C ASP A 294 0.49 4.95 -19.33
N GLU A 295 0.19 6.06 -20.02
CA GLU A 295 -1.11 6.72 -19.95
C GLU A 295 -2.26 5.75 -20.29
N THR A 296 -2.06 4.85 -21.25
CA THR A 296 -3.11 3.88 -21.65
C THR A 296 -3.40 2.85 -20.56
N CYS A 297 -2.43 2.58 -19.68
CA CYS A 297 -2.59 1.76 -18.49
C CYS A 297 -3.27 2.53 -17.36
N TRP A 298 -2.81 3.75 -17.05
CA TRP A 298 -3.43 4.61 -16.04
C TRP A 298 -4.92 4.85 -16.34
N GLN A 299 -5.22 5.17 -17.60
CA GLN A 299 -6.59 5.39 -18.11
C GLN A 299 -7.50 4.17 -17.93
N LYS A 300 -7.00 2.95 -18.19
CA LYS A 300 -7.77 1.71 -17.91
C LYS A 300 -7.94 1.50 -16.41
N TYR A 301 -6.87 1.63 -15.63
CA TYR A 301 -6.88 1.41 -14.20
C TYR A 301 -7.88 2.33 -13.49
N THR A 302 -7.80 3.65 -13.69
CA THR A 302 -8.72 4.63 -13.09
C THR A 302 -10.17 4.42 -13.55
N LEU A 303 -10.40 3.96 -14.79
CA LEU A 303 -11.73 3.55 -15.24
C LEU A 303 -12.22 2.27 -14.55
N TRP A 304 -11.36 1.29 -14.31
CA TRP A 304 -11.70 0.06 -13.57
C TRP A 304 -12.01 0.42 -12.11
N LEU A 305 -11.21 1.28 -11.48
CA LEU A 305 -11.50 1.79 -10.14
C LEU A 305 -12.87 2.49 -10.10
N GLN A 306 -13.23 3.29 -11.12
CA GLN A 306 -14.55 3.91 -11.22
C GLN A 306 -15.67 2.87 -11.37
N GLN A 307 -15.49 1.84 -12.21
CA GLN A 307 -16.54 0.85 -12.45
C GLN A 307 -16.71 -0.13 -11.28
N TYR A 308 -15.65 -0.48 -10.55
CA TYR A 308 -15.67 -1.46 -9.43
C TYR A 308 -15.60 -0.80 -8.03
N ARG A 309 -15.93 0.49 -7.94
CA ARG A 309 -15.99 1.32 -6.71
C ARG A 309 -16.96 0.83 -5.61
N ASP A 310 -17.74 -0.22 -5.88
CA ASP A 310 -18.62 -0.94 -4.96
C ASP A 310 -17.92 -2.07 -4.20
N ILE A 311 -16.81 -2.60 -4.74
CA ILE A 311 -16.04 -3.69 -4.15
C ILE A 311 -14.61 -3.29 -3.75
N ILE A 312 -14.00 -2.31 -4.43
CA ILE A 312 -12.64 -1.88 -4.13
C ILE A 312 -12.60 -1.13 -2.79
N VAL A 313 -11.67 -1.57 -1.93
CA VAL A 313 -11.36 -1.03 -0.60
C VAL A 313 -10.30 0.06 -0.67
N GLY A 314 -9.27 -0.15 -1.49
CA GLY A 314 -8.13 0.77 -1.68
C GLY A 314 -7.04 0.15 -2.54
N GLY A 315 -5.99 0.93 -2.79
CA GLY A 315 -4.75 0.48 -3.46
C GLY A 315 -3.52 0.73 -2.58
N LEU A 316 -2.56 -0.20 -2.56
CA LEU A 316 -1.33 -0.15 -1.75
C LEU A 316 -0.09 -0.41 -2.63
N PHE A 317 0.90 0.47 -2.59
CA PHE A 317 2.08 0.43 -3.44
C PHE A 317 3.38 0.80 -2.69
N GLY A 318 4.53 0.62 -3.32
CA GLY A 318 5.87 0.95 -2.79
C GLY A 318 6.65 1.83 -3.75
N HIS A 319 7.88 1.44 -4.09
CA HIS A 319 8.76 2.00 -5.12
C HIS A 319 9.32 3.40 -4.82
N MET A 320 8.46 4.36 -4.52
CA MET A 320 8.86 5.76 -4.40
C MET A 320 9.61 6.05 -3.09
N ASN A 321 9.74 5.08 -2.19
CA ASN A 321 10.45 5.19 -0.89
C ASN A 321 9.88 6.23 0.11
N ILE A 322 8.90 7.05 -0.30
CA ILE A 322 8.36 8.21 0.43
C ILE A 322 6.89 8.01 0.85
N ASP A 323 6.52 8.56 2.01
CA ASP A 323 5.17 8.39 2.58
C ASP A 323 4.16 9.37 1.99
N HIS A 324 3.26 8.87 1.13
CA HIS A 324 2.18 9.67 0.59
C HIS A 324 0.96 8.84 0.13
N PHE A 325 -0.04 9.56 -0.39
CA PHE A 325 -1.19 9.00 -1.07
C PHE A 325 -1.47 9.79 -2.35
N MET A 326 -2.15 9.17 -3.32
CA MET A 326 -2.63 9.82 -4.54
C MET A 326 -4.15 9.94 -4.54
N ILE A 327 -4.67 10.89 -5.33
CA ILE A 327 -6.09 11.04 -5.62
C ILE A 327 -6.29 10.92 -7.13
N HIS A 328 -6.84 9.79 -7.59
CA HIS A 328 -7.20 9.62 -8.99
C HIS A 328 -8.54 10.31 -9.26
N ASP A 329 -8.63 11.05 -10.36
CA ASP A 329 -9.83 11.79 -10.75
C ASP A 329 -10.42 11.25 -12.06
N THR A 330 -11.66 10.77 -11.97
CA THR A 330 -12.36 10.19 -13.11
C THR A 330 -12.91 11.21 -14.13
N GLN A 331 -12.64 12.51 -13.95
CA GLN A 331 -12.82 13.51 -15.01
C GLN A 331 -11.68 13.54 -16.01
N ASP A 332 -10.52 12.99 -15.66
CA ASP A 332 -9.33 12.97 -16.51
C ASP A 332 -9.27 11.70 -17.39
N ILE A 333 -10.32 10.88 -17.36
CA ILE A 333 -10.48 9.71 -18.22
C ILE A 333 -10.86 10.15 -19.64
N ASP A 334 -9.96 10.00 -20.61
CA ASP A 334 -10.24 10.18 -22.04
C ASP A 334 -10.52 8.83 -22.72
N LEU A 335 -11.80 8.50 -22.86
CA LEU A 335 -12.25 7.30 -23.57
C LEU A 335 -11.89 7.31 -25.07
N LEU A 336 -11.56 8.47 -25.67
CA LEU A 336 -11.22 8.58 -27.09
C LEU A 336 -9.84 8.00 -27.42
N LEU A 337 -8.96 7.84 -26.42
CA LEU A 337 -7.68 7.11 -26.54
C LEU A 337 -7.94 5.66 -26.98
N PHE A 338 -8.90 4.98 -26.35
CA PHE A 338 -9.25 3.59 -26.66
C PHE A 338 -10.07 3.43 -27.95
N GLU A 339 -10.66 4.51 -28.46
CA GLU A 339 -11.27 4.54 -29.80
C GLU A 339 -10.30 4.96 -30.91
N GLY A 340 -9.02 5.20 -30.60
CA GLY A 340 -8.01 5.65 -31.57
C GLY A 340 -8.26 7.05 -32.14
N GLN A 341 -9.09 7.86 -31.47
CA GLN A 341 -9.47 9.21 -31.87
C GLN A 341 -8.68 10.30 -31.13
N SER A 342 -7.98 9.91 -30.08
CA SER A 342 -7.04 10.73 -29.31
C SER A 342 -5.68 10.03 -29.34
N ALA A 343 -4.60 10.80 -29.39
CA ALA A 343 -3.24 10.25 -29.30
C ALA A 343 -2.81 10.26 -27.83
N ALA A 344 -2.19 9.17 -27.36
CA ALA A 344 -1.53 9.18 -26.06
C ALA A 344 -0.43 10.26 -26.06
N PRO A 345 -0.18 10.94 -24.93
CA PRO A 345 0.99 11.80 -24.79
C PRO A 345 2.27 10.98 -25.06
N PRO A 346 3.36 11.61 -25.53
CA PRO A 346 4.65 10.93 -25.63
C PRO A 346 5.03 10.33 -24.26
N ARG A 347 5.73 9.18 -24.25
CA ARG A 347 6.35 8.70 -23.02
C ARG A 347 7.24 9.81 -22.44
N ALA A 348 7.17 9.98 -21.12
CA ALA A 348 8.10 10.83 -20.40
C ALA A 348 9.54 10.42 -20.75
N LEU A 349 10.45 11.39 -20.79
CA LEU A 349 11.87 11.07 -20.94
C LEU A 349 12.32 10.29 -19.70
N MET A 350 13.16 9.28 -19.91
CA MET A 350 13.66 8.42 -18.85
C MET A 350 14.60 9.23 -17.95
N ASP A 351 14.12 9.50 -16.75
CA ASP A 351 14.90 9.95 -15.59
C ASP A 351 14.87 8.76 -14.62
N ASP A 352 15.82 7.84 -14.81
CA ASP A 352 15.75 6.44 -14.36
C ASP A 352 15.77 6.25 -12.82
N GLU A 353 15.82 7.33 -12.03
CA GLU A 353 16.07 7.27 -10.59
C GLU A 353 15.28 8.32 -9.78
N PHE A 354 14.82 7.93 -8.59
CA PHE A 354 13.97 8.78 -7.74
C PHE A 354 14.81 9.67 -6.80
N THR A 355 15.49 10.66 -7.37
CA THR A 355 16.32 11.61 -6.60
C THR A 355 15.48 12.54 -5.71
N VAL A 356 16.09 13.14 -4.67
CA VAL A 356 15.41 14.06 -3.74
C VAL A 356 14.80 15.29 -4.43
N GLN A 357 15.42 15.80 -5.50
CA GLN A 357 14.83 16.88 -6.31
C GLN A 357 13.59 16.38 -7.05
N SER A 358 13.69 15.21 -7.70
CA SER A 358 12.61 14.52 -8.40
C SER A 358 11.46 14.08 -7.47
N ALA A 359 11.73 13.93 -6.17
CA ALA A 359 10.74 13.70 -5.11
C ALA A 359 10.08 15.00 -4.63
N GLY A 360 10.86 16.07 -4.45
CA GLY A 360 10.38 17.40 -4.08
C GLY A 360 9.40 17.96 -5.10
N ASP A 361 9.80 18.01 -6.38
CA ASP A 361 8.97 18.49 -7.49
C ASP A 361 7.65 17.70 -7.59
N TYR A 362 7.72 16.37 -7.43
CA TYR A 362 6.54 15.50 -7.43
C TYR A 362 5.56 15.79 -6.29
N LEU A 363 6.07 16.04 -5.07
CA LEU A 363 5.24 16.39 -3.91
C LEU A 363 4.70 17.83 -3.97
N GLU A 364 5.41 18.76 -4.61
CA GLU A 364 4.88 20.09 -4.91
C GLU A 364 3.73 20.02 -5.92
N ASP A 365 3.88 19.27 -7.02
CA ASP A 365 2.80 19.01 -8.00
C ASP A 365 1.55 18.42 -7.35
N LEU A 366 1.69 17.32 -6.58
CA LEU A 366 0.56 16.71 -5.86
C LEU A 366 -0.17 17.73 -4.99
N ARG A 367 0.57 18.65 -4.36
CA ARG A 367 -0.01 19.71 -3.53
C ARG A 367 -0.66 20.83 -4.35
N GLU A 368 -0.15 21.15 -5.55
CA GLU A 368 -0.79 22.05 -6.52
C GLU A 368 -2.14 21.48 -7.00
N ASP A 369 -2.19 20.18 -7.33
CA ASP A 369 -3.40 19.44 -7.70
C ASP A 369 -4.42 19.41 -6.56
N TRP A 370 -3.97 19.09 -5.35
CA TRP A 370 -4.84 19.14 -4.16
C TRP A 370 -5.33 20.55 -3.86
N SER A 371 -4.65 21.58 -4.39
CA SER A 371 -5.08 22.96 -4.30
C SER A 371 -6.31 23.26 -5.15
N VAL A 372 -6.52 22.60 -6.29
CA VAL A 372 -7.67 22.86 -7.17
C VAL A 372 -8.92 22.04 -6.81
N LEU A 373 -8.80 21.10 -5.87
CA LEU A 373 -9.88 20.23 -5.42
C LEU A 373 -11.16 21.01 -4.99
N PRO A 374 -12.36 20.50 -5.32
CA PRO A 374 -13.62 21.07 -4.84
C PRO A 374 -13.71 21.07 -3.31
N ASN A 375 -14.22 22.16 -2.72
CA ASN A 375 -14.26 22.30 -1.26
C ASN A 375 -15.14 21.22 -0.57
N PRO A 376 -14.56 20.34 0.28
CA PRO A 376 -15.25 19.16 0.82
C PRO A 376 -16.30 19.50 1.90
N LYS A 377 -16.38 20.74 2.39
CA LYS A 377 -17.50 21.21 3.24
C LYS A 377 -18.86 21.23 2.53
N SER A 378 -18.91 20.82 1.25
CA SER A 378 -20.13 20.68 0.46
C SER A 378 -20.57 19.22 0.22
N LEU A 379 -19.77 18.24 0.62
CA LEU A 379 -20.21 16.86 0.83
C LEU A 379 -21.14 16.79 2.06
N PRO A 380 -22.04 15.81 2.17
CA PRO A 380 -22.84 15.61 3.37
C PRO A 380 -21.95 15.25 4.56
N ILE A 381 -22.29 15.77 5.75
CA ILE A 381 -21.76 15.25 7.01
C ILE A 381 -22.19 13.77 7.13
N SER A 382 -21.38 12.94 7.80
CA SER A 382 -21.71 11.53 8.06
C SER A 382 -22.98 11.44 8.91
N MET A 383 -23.65 10.28 8.91
CA MET A 383 -24.83 10.04 9.76
C MET A 383 -24.44 9.66 11.21
N ASP A 384 -23.26 10.10 11.64
CA ASP A 384 -22.63 9.77 12.92
C ASP A 384 -22.41 11.08 13.70
N VAL A 385 -23.53 11.77 13.94
CA VAL A 385 -23.69 12.88 14.88
C VAL A 385 -24.96 12.56 15.67
N ASP A 386 -24.91 12.74 16.98
CA ASP A 386 -25.99 12.38 17.91
C ASP A 386 -27.33 13.04 17.54
N GLU A 387 -28.45 12.34 17.79
CA GLU A 387 -29.79 12.75 17.31
C GLU A 387 -30.25 14.12 17.83
N GLU A 388 -29.62 14.67 18.87
CA GLU A 388 -30.04 15.92 19.52
C GLU A 388 -29.79 17.19 18.68
N ASP A 389 -28.87 17.15 17.71
CA ASP A 389 -28.47 18.32 16.90
C ASP A 389 -29.06 18.34 15.46
N LEU A 390 -29.90 17.36 15.11
CA LEU A 390 -30.45 17.20 13.75
C LEU A 390 -31.86 17.83 13.59
N GLU A 391 -31.96 18.96 12.88
CA GLU A 391 -33.27 19.46 12.43
C GLU A 391 -34.01 18.38 11.59
N PRO A 392 -35.30 18.07 11.87
CA PRO A 392 -36.05 16.98 11.22
C PRO A 392 -36.26 17.03 9.69
N SER A 393 -35.58 17.93 8.97
CA SER A 393 -35.72 18.12 7.53
C SER A 393 -34.73 17.30 6.68
N ASP A 394 -33.51 17.01 7.15
CA ASP A 394 -32.49 16.33 6.33
C ASP A 394 -32.64 14.79 6.27
N LEU A 395 -33.35 14.15 7.21
CA LEU A 395 -33.61 12.69 7.21
C LEU A 395 -34.56 12.18 6.10
N THR A 396 -35.33 13.07 5.46
CA THR A 396 -36.48 12.66 4.61
C THR A 396 -36.25 12.64 3.10
N ASP A 397 -35.12 13.15 2.61
CA ASP A 397 -34.75 13.18 1.18
C ASP A 397 -33.69 12.10 0.81
N ALA A 398 -33.28 11.24 1.76
CA ALA A 398 -32.24 10.22 1.57
C ALA A 398 -32.77 8.82 1.19
N SER A 399 -33.87 8.37 1.81
CA SER A 399 -34.53 7.11 1.42
C SER A 399 -35.49 7.36 0.25
N GLY A 400 -35.57 6.40 -0.69
CA GLY A 400 -36.39 6.51 -1.91
C GLY A 400 -37.92 6.50 -1.71
N GLY A 401 -38.40 6.77 -0.49
CA GLY A 401 -39.82 6.77 -0.14
C GLY A 401 -40.60 7.85 -0.88
N LYS A 402 -41.72 7.49 -1.51
CA LYS A 402 -42.61 8.42 -2.24
C LYS A 402 -43.43 9.28 -1.28
N THR A 403 -42.78 10.20 -0.57
CA THR A 403 -43.45 11.21 0.25
C THR A 403 -44.34 12.13 -0.60
N LYS A 404 -45.45 12.58 -0.01
CA LYS A 404 -46.55 13.24 -0.76
C LYS A 404 -46.10 14.58 -1.34
N LYS A 405 -46.64 14.96 -2.52
CA LYS A 405 -46.31 16.20 -3.27
C LYS A 405 -46.71 17.49 -2.52
N GLY A 406 -45.99 17.85 -1.46
CA GLY A 406 -45.94 19.21 -0.94
C GLY A 406 -45.33 20.17 -1.97
N LYS A 407 -45.83 21.40 -2.05
CA LYS A 407 -45.22 22.43 -2.91
C LYS A 407 -43.94 22.99 -2.25
N LYS A 408 -42.81 22.24 -2.28
CA LYS A 408 -41.46 22.74 -1.89
C LYS A 408 -41.28 24.18 -2.40
N SER A 409 -40.88 25.10 -1.55
CA SER A 409 -40.88 26.54 -1.83
C SER A 409 -39.86 26.93 -2.90
N LYS A 410 -39.95 28.17 -3.37
CA LYS A 410 -38.96 28.76 -4.29
C LYS A 410 -37.57 28.92 -3.62
N LYS A 411 -37.49 28.90 -2.28
CA LYS A 411 -36.25 28.96 -1.49
C LYS A 411 -35.63 27.56 -1.38
N GLU A 412 -36.38 26.53 -0.96
CA GLU A 412 -35.90 25.12 -0.95
C GLU A 412 -35.40 24.71 -2.34
N LYS A 413 -36.21 24.88 -3.39
CA LYS A 413 -35.82 24.51 -4.77
C LYS A 413 -34.53 25.19 -5.26
N LYS A 414 -34.13 26.32 -4.65
CA LYS A 414 -32.83 26.98 -4.90
C LYS A 414 -31.70 26.40 -4.02
N ARG A 415 -31.98 26.01 -2.76
CA ARG A 415 -31.06 25.27 -1.88
C ARG A 415 -30.76 23.88 -2.47
N ASP A 416 -31.79 23.11 -2.81
CA ASP A 416 -31.70 21.76 -3.40
C ASP A 416 -30.90 21.78 -4.71
N LYS A 417 -31.18 22.74 -5.60
CA LYS A 417 -30.43 22.93 -6.86
C LYS A 417 -28.98 23.37 -6.62
N LYS A 418 -28.66 24.04 -5.50
CA LYS A 418 -27.27 24.31 -5.11
C LYS A 418 -26.60 23.03 -4.56
N LYS A 419 -27.20 22.34 -3.57
CA LYS A 419 -26.71 21.06 -3.00
C LYS A 419 -26.37 20.09 -4.14
N LYS A 420 -27.30 19.87 -5.08
CA LYS A 420 -27.09 19.02 -6.27
C LYS A 420 -26.06 19.53 -7.29
N LYS A 421 -25.78 20.84 -7.37
CA LYS A 421 -24.69 21.36 -8.22
C LYS A 421 -23.32 21.09 -7.58
N GLU A 422 -23.20 21.29 -6.27
CA GLU A 422 -21.94 21.05 -5.56
C GLU A 422 -21.62 19.55 -5.50
N LEU A 423 -22.59 18.68 -5.18
CA LEU A 423 -22.40 17.22 -5.22
C LEU A 423 -21.97 16.71 -6.60
N LYS A 424 -22.43 17.31 -7.71
CA LYS A 424 -21.95 16.91 -9.05
C LYS A 424 -20.43 17.12 -9.23
N LYS A 425 -19.81 18.06 -8.51
CA LYS A 425 -18.34 18.25 -8.55
C LYS A 425 -17.57 17.06 -7.99
N PHE A 426 -18.20 16.25 -7.14
CA PHE A 426 -17.65 15.09 -6.45
C PHE A 426 -18.14 13.75 -7.06
N GLY A 427 -18.85 13.77 -8.20
CA GLY A 427 -19.50 12.59 -8.77
C GLY A 427 -20.83 12.25 -8.10
N GLY A 428 -20.90 12.31 -6.77
CA GLY A 428 -22.10 12.06 -5.98
C GLY A 428 -21.99 12.53 -4.52
N PRO A 429 -22.81 11.98 -3.60
CA PRO A 429 -22.76 12.29 -2.16
C PRO A 429 -21.54 11.76 -1.41
N TRP A 430 -20.78 10.80 -1.95
CA TRP A 430 -19.68 10.14 -1.23
C TRP A 430 -18.28 10.51 -1.75
N GLY A 431 -18.19 11.13 -2.93
CA GLY A 431 -16.91 11.41 -3.59
C GLY A 431 -16.63 10.50 -4.78
N GLU A 432 -17.65 9.86 -5.35
CA GLU A 432 -17.58 8.83 -6.41
C GLU A 432 -16.88 9.25 -7.73
N ARG A 433 -16.46 10.52 -7.85
CA ARG A 433 -15.52 11.01 -8.87
C ARG A 433 -14.08 10.56 -8.63
N PHE A 434 -13.71 10.35 -7.36
CA PHE A 434 -12.33 10.23 -6.91
C PHE A 434 -12.04 8.84 -6.34
N GLN A 435 -10.78 8.42 -6.37
CA GLN A 435 -10.26 7.22 -5.70
C GLN A 435 -8.94 7.53 -5.01
N ILE A 436 -8.65 6.81 -3.91
CA ILE A 436 -7.40 6.95 -3.16
C ILE A 436 -6.48 5.75 -3.46
N THR A 437 -5.18 5.99 -3.43
CA THR A 437 -4.13 4.97 -3.47
C THR A 437 -3.02 5.39 -2.52
N HIS A 438 -2.45 4.45 -1.77
CA HIS A 438 -1.41 4.73 -0.77
C HIS A 438 -0.06 4.20 -1.26
N VAL A 439 1.01 4.92 -0.94
CA VAL A 439 2.38 4.45 -1.08
C VAL A 439 2.96 4.25 0.31
N GLY A 440 3.63 3.12 0.52
CA GLY A 440 4.37 2.81 1.73
C GLY A 440 5.77 3.39 1.69
N PRO A 441 6.28 3.98 2.79
CA PRO A 441 7.71 4.22 2.94
C PRO A 441 8.46 2.88 3.02
N SER A 442 9.77 2.93 2.77
CA SER A 442 10.62 1.76 2.57
C SER A 442 11.38 1.29 3.82
N ILE A 443 11.93 0.08 3.75
CA ILE A 443 12.86 -0.46 4.75
C ILE A 443 14.31 -0.06 4.44
N VAL A 444 14.65 0.16 3.17
CA VAL A 444 15.99 0.62 2.78
C VAL A 444 16.35 1.97 3.42
N PRO A 445 17.58 2.16 3.94
CA PRO A 445 17.94 3.33 4.76
C PRO A 445 18.12 4.64 3.95
N ASN A 446 17.52 4.72 2.76
CA ASN A 446 17.30 5.94 1.98
C ASN A 446 16.70 7.10 2.82
N TYR A 447 15.95 6.76 3.88
CA TYR A 447 15.53 7.68 4.94
C TYR A 447 15.80 7.06 6.32
N PHE A 448 14.75 6.64 7.02
CA PHE A 448 14.82 5.71 8.14
C PHE A 448 13.96 4.48 7.77
N PRO A 449 14.40 3.24 8.06
CA PRO A 449 13.63 2.04 7.79
C PRO A 449 12.24 2.13 8.44
N THR A 450 11.19 1.98 7.66
CA THR A 450 9.81 2.27 8.08
C THR A 450 8.83 1.19 7.59
N LEU A 451 7.84 0.86 8.40
CA LEU A 451 6.74 -0.05 8.08
C LEU A 451 5.43 0.45 8.69
N ARG A 452 4.28 -0.07 8.23
CA ARG A 452 2.97 0.32 8.77
C ARG A 452 2.04 -0.85 9.01
N VAL A 453 1.26 -0.77 10.09
CA VAL A 453 0.15 -1.67 10.37
C VAL A 453 -1.15 -0.93 10.11
N ILE A 454 -1.95 -1.42 9.16
CA ILE A 454 -3.18 -0.79 8.69
C ILE A 454 -4.37 -1.49 9.34
N GLU A 455 -5.32 -0.70 9.84
CA GLU A 455 -6.51 -1.18 10.56
C GLU A 455 -7.76 -1.08 9.68
N TYR A 456 -8.67 -2.05 9.78
CA TYR A 456 -9.89 -2.14 8.98
C TYR A 456 -11.07 -2.67 9.79
N ASN A 457 -12.28 -2.30 9.37
CA ASN A 457 -13.50 -2.56 10.13
C ASN A 457 -13.96 -4.02 10.02
N ILE A 458 -13.89 -4.78 11.11
CA ILE A 458 -14.37 -6.18 11.21
C ILE A 458 -15.81 -6.35 11.69
N THR A 459 -16.59 -5.27 11.85
CA THR A 459 -17.98 -5.34 12.34
C THR A 459 -18.82 -6.33 11.53
N GLY A 460 -19.36 -7.38 12.17
CA GLY A 460 -20.18 -8.40 11.52
C GLY A 460 -19.39 -9.45 10.74
N LEU A 461 -18.09 -9.58 11.03
CA LEU A 461 -17.22 -10.66 10.53
C LEU A 461 -16.76 -11.61 11.65
N ASP A 462 -17.32 -11.47 12.85
CA ASP A 462 -16.92 -12.15 14.08
C ASP A 462 -16.92 -13.70 13.96
N ASP A 463 -17.89 -14.26 13.24
CA ASP A 463 -18.02 -15.70 12.93
C ASP A 463 -17.38 -16.09 11.57
N SER A 464 -16.50 -15.27 10.99
CA SER A 464 -15.86 -15.59 9.70
C SER A 464 -14.73 -16.58 9.85
N ALA A 465 -14.72 -17.62 9.02
CA ALA A 465 -13.57 -18.51 8.87
C ALA A 465 -12.30 -17.70 8.54
N ILE A 466 -11.19 -18.07 9.16
CA ILE A 466 -9.88 -17.45 8.94
C ILE A 466 -9.15 -18.23 7.83
N TRP A 467 -8.18 -17.60 7.17
CA TRP A 467 -7.43 -18.24 6.09
C TRP A 467 -6.80 -19.59 6.49
N SER A 468 -6.29 -19.73 7.72
CA SER A 468 -5.74 -20.98 8.24
C SER A 468 -6.78 -22.08 8.51
N ASP A 469 -8.08 -21.76 8.60
CA ASP A 469 -9.14 -22.79 8.67
C ASP A 469 -9.34 -23.49 7.31
N LEU A 470 -8.97 -22.84 6.18
CA LEU A 470 -9.01 -23.48 4.87
C LEU A 470 -7.99 -24.60 4.75
N LEU A 471 -6.76 -24.40 5.25
CA LEU A 471 -5.67 -25.38 5.15
C LEU A 471 -6.07 -26.72 5.80
N VAL A 472 -6.59 -26.68 7.01
CA VAL A 472 -7.11 -27.87 7.72
C VAL A 472 -8.24 -28.53 6.94
N SER A 473 -9.15 -27.74 6.34
CA SER A 473 -10.26 -28.27 5.53
C SER A 473 -9.84 -28.91 4.21
N SER A 474 -8.63 -28.63 3.70
CA SER A 474 -8.03 -29.31 2.55
C SER A 474 -7.32 -30.61 2.94
N GLU A 475 -6.72 -30.70 4.12
CA GLU A 475 -6.12 -31.96 4.62
C GLU A 475 -7.19 -33.02 4.92
N GLU A 476 -8.35 -32.62 5.45
CA GLU A 476 -9.47 -33.54 5.75
C GLU A 476 -10.24 -34.03 4.51
N GLN A 477 -9.95 -33.54 3.30
CA GLN A 477 -10.72 -33.85 2.07
C GLN A 477 -10.12 -34.93 1.15
N VAL A 478 -9.11 -35.68 1.59
CA VAL A 478 -8.46 -36.73 0.77
C VAL A 478 -9.19 -38.08 0.88
N ASP A 479 -10.46 -38.14 0.48
CA ASP A 479 -11.18 -39.41 0.21
C ASP A 479 -12.28 -39.26 -0.87
N TRP A 480 -11.88 -38.88 -2.08
CA TRP A 480 -12.76 -38.62 -3.23
C TRP A 480 -12.94 -39.83 -4.17
N LEU A 481 -13.12 -41.05 -3.64
CA LEU A 481 -13.26 -42.27 -4.46
C LEU A 481 -14.65 -42.94 -4.43
N ASP A 482 -15.46 -42.72 -3.40
CA ASP A 482 -16.74 -43.44 -3.21
C ASP A 482 -17.97 -42.80 -3.88
N GLN A 483 -17.84 -41.66 -4.58
CA GLN A 483 -18.98 -40.97 -5.22
C GLN A 483 -19.13 -41.19 -6.75
N GLU A 484 -18.19 -41.86 -7.42
CA GLU A 484 -18.25 -42.03 -8.89
C GLU A 484 -19.17 -43.17 -9.40
N GLU A 485 -19.76 -44.01 -8.55
CA GLU A 485 -20.62 -45.11 -9.03
C GLU A 485 -22.09 -44.73 -9.29
N GLU A 486 -22.68 -43.73 -8.63
CA GLU A 486 -24.13 -43.43 -8.79
C GLU A 486 -24.45 -42.63 -10.08
N ASP A 487 -23.62 -41.67 -10.49
CA ASP A 487 -23.88 -40.84 -11.69
C ASP A 487 -23.66 -41.58 -13.02
N ARG A 488 -22.97 -42.73 -13.02
CA ARG A 488 -22.62 -43.50 -14.24
C ARG A 488 -23.79 -44.27 -14.88
N LEU A 489 -25.00 -44.14 -14.37
CA LEU A 489 -26.19 -44.84 -14.86
C LEU A 489 -27.16 -43.99 -15.71
N ASN A 490 -26.91 -42.69 -15.90
CA ASN A 490 -27.97 -41.78 -16.35
C ASN A 490 -27.61 -40.73 -17.43
N ASP A 491 -26.71 -41.02 -18.38
CA ASP A 491 -26.87 -40.48 -19.74
C ASP A 491 -26.36 -41.41 -20.85
N HIS A 492 -27.27 -41.79 -21.75
CA HIS A 492 -27.01 -42.67 -22.89
C HIS A 492 -27.93 -42.27 -24.06
N ALA A 493 -27.71 -41.07 -24.60
CA ALA A 493 -28.40 -40.59 -25.81
C ALA A 493 -27.54 -39.69 -26.72
N ASN A 494 -27.02 -40.28 -27.80
CA ASN A 494 -26.62 -39.62 -29.05
C ASN A 494 -25.33 -38.76 -29.08
N GLU A 495 -24.22 -39.42 -29.44
CA GLU A 495 -23.55 -39.27 -30.77
C GLU A 495 -24.26 -38.34 -31.80
N ASP A 496 -23.59 -37.60 -32.69
CA ASP A 496 -22.22 -37.69 -33.24
C ASP A 496 -21.76 -36.34 -33.85
N SER A 497 -20.50 -36.32 -34.33
CA SER A 497 -19.95 -35.53 -35.44
C SER A 497 -19.25 -34.20 -35.14
N THR A 498 -17.92 -34.28 -35.19
CA THR A 498 -16.98 -33.30 -35.75
C THR A 498 -17.45 -32.76 -37.13
N ASP A 499 -16.91 -31.70 -37.75
CA ASP A 499 -15.50 -31.31 -37.83
C ASP A 499 -15.26 -29.85 -38.34
N HIS A 500 -13.98 -29.52 -38.55
CA HIS A 500 -13.34 -28.27 -39.00
C HIS A 500 -14.03 -27.31 -40.00
N LEU A 501 -13.81 -26.01 -39.72
CA LEU A 501 -13.34 -24.92 -40.61
C LEU A 501 -13.82 -24.85 -42.07
N HIS A 502 -14.33 -23.67 -42.48
CA HIS A 502 -13.72 -22.87 -43.55
C HIS A 502 -14.29 -21.43 -43.55
N ALA A 503 -13.57 -20.50 -44.17
CA ALA A 503 -14.04 -19.17 -44.52
C ALA A 503 -14.06 -19.00 -46.05
N ASP A 504 -14.93 -18.13 -46.56
CA ASP A 504 -14.58 -17.09 -47.55
C ASP A 504 -15.79 -16.17 -47.80
N ASP A 505 -15.53 -14.99 -48.38
CA ASP A 505 -16.53 -13.97 -48.73
C ASP A 505 -17.37 -14.35 -49.97
N ASP A 506 -18.54 -13.72 -50.12
CA ASP A 506 -18.93 -13.19 -51.44
C ASP A 506 -19.91 -11.99 -51.33
N ASP A 507 -19.78 -11.03 -52.25
CA ASP A 507 -20.68 -9.87 -52.40
C ASP A 507 -21.83 -10.22 -53.37
N PHE A 508 -22.97 -9.52 -53.30
CA PHE A 508 -23.49 -8.82 -54.49
C PHE A 508 -24.75 -7.96 -54.23
N SER A 509 -24.60 -6.67 -54.52
CA SER A 509 -25.58 -5.82 -55.23
C SER A 509 -26.83 -5.29 -54.49
N ALA A 510 -27.47 -4.29 -55.09
CA ALA A 510 -28.52 -3.49 -54.46
C ALA A 510 -29.63 -3.04 -55.42
N GLU A 511 -30.89 -3.05 -54.97
CA GLU A 511 -32.03 -2.41 -55.64
C GLU A 511 -32.49 -1.13 -54.93
N LYS A 512 -32.79 -0.08 -55.71
CA LYS A 512 -33.27 1.22 -55.21
C LYS A 512 -34.77 1.40 -55.48
N ARG A 513 -35.60 1.50 -54.44
CA ARG A 513 -36.96 2.09 -54.53
C ARG A 513 -37.17 3.25 -53.57
N LYS A 514 -37.36 4.45 -54.12
CA LYS A 514 -37.68 5.69 -53.38
C LYS A 514 -39.20 5.84 -53.19
N LYS A 515 -39.67 6.25 -52.00
CA LYS A 515 -40.39 7.55 -51.82
C LYS A 515 -40.90 7.87 -50.40
N LYS A 516 -40.95 9.20 -50.16
CA LYS A 516 -41.71 9.98 -49.17
C LYS A 516 -41.32 9.94 -47.68
N HIS A 517 -41.12 11.14 -47.15
CA HIS A 517 -40.87 11.43 -45.73
C HIS A 517 -42.14 11.31 -44.88
N ARG A 518 -41.93 10.99 -43.59
CA ARG A 518 -42.60 11.69 -42.48
C ARG A 518 -41.61 11.83 -41.33
N LYS A 519 -41.39 13.05 -40.82
CA LYS A 519 -40.57 13.27 -39.62
C LYS A 519 -41.39 12.90 -38.38
N ASP A 520 -40.84 12.07 -37.49
CA ASP A 520 -40.97 12.32 -36.05
C ASP A 520 -39.86 11.62 -35.25
N LYS A 521 -39.71 12.02 -33.98
CA LYS A 521 -38.55 11.79 -33.10
C LYS A 521 -38.05 10.34 -33.01
N LYS A 522 -36.76 10.11 -33.33
CA LYS A 522 -36.01 8.95 -32.81
C LYS A 522 -35.43 9.25 -31.44
N LYS A 523 -35.34 8.21 -30.60
CA LYS A 523 -34.77 8.25 -29.24
C LYS A 523 -33.27 8.59 -29.28
N PHE A 524 -32.73 9.05 -28.16
CA PHE A 524 -31.28 8.93 -27.90
C PHE A 524 -30.86 7.47 -28.14
N LYS A 525 -29.94 7.26 -29.07
CA LYS A 525 -29.01 6.13 -29.01
C LYS A 525 -27.82 6.60 -28.18
N ASN A 526 -27.36 5.79 -27.24
CA ASN A 526 -25.98 5.90 -26.78
C ASN A 526 -25.07 5.57 -27.98
N PRO A 527 -23.93 6.25 -28.16
CA PRO A 527 -22.89 5.72 -29.02
C PRO A 527 -22.40 4.39 -28.43
N THR A 528 -22.44 3.33 -29.22
CA THR A 528 -21.64 2.13 -28.99
C THR A 528 -20.23 2.41 -29.51
N PRO A 529 -19.16 2.18 -28.72
CA PRO A 529 -17.79 2.42 -29.17
C PRO A 529 -17.49 1.73 -30.50
N SER A 530 -16.78 2.42 -31.39
CA SER A 530 -16.42 1.90 -32.72
C SER A 530 -15.14 1.05 -32.71
N ASN A 531 -14.89 0.33 -31.62
CA ASN A 531 -13.77 -0.59 -31.47
C ASN A 531 -14.27 -1.87 -30.76
N PRO A 532 -14.42 -3.02 -31.45
CA PRO A 532 -14.98 -4.24 -30.87
C PRO A 532 -14.06 -4.92 -29.84
N GLY A 533 -12.86 -4.39 -29.61
CA GLY A 533 -11.89 -4.92 -28.64
C GLY A 533 -11.94 -4.30 -27.23
N PHE A 534 -12.66 -3.19 -26.99
CA PHE A 534 -12.64 -2.52 -25.68
C PHE A 534 -13.93 -2.71 -24.89
N ILE A 535 -13.89 -3.54 -23.85
CA ILE A 535 -15.05 -3.90 -23.02
C ILE A 535 -15.05 -3.06 -21.74
N VAL A 536 -15.79 -1.95 -21.73
CA VAL A 536 -16.02 -1.17 -20.50
C VAL A 536 -16.96 -1.96 -19.57
N PRO A 537 -16.58 -2.23 -18.30
CA PRO A 537 -17.46 -2.89 -17.35
C PRO A 537 -18.75 -2.13 -17.09
N SER A 538 -19.79 -2.84 -16.62
CA SER A 538 -20.97 -2.16 -16.10
C SER A 538 -20.65 -1.48 -14.76
N PRO A 539 -21.08 -0.21 -14.57
CA PRO A 539 -21.02 0.44 -13.27
C PRO A 539 -21.92 -0.29 -12.25
N PRO A 540 -21.72 -0.06 -10.94
CA PRO A 540 -22.65 -0.52 -9.91
C PRO A 540 -24.03 0.10 -10.16
N SER A 541 -25.08 -0.59 -9.68
CA SER A 541 -26.45 -0.07 -9.78
C SER A 541 -26.56 1.33 -9.15
N LYS A 542 -27.44 2.17 -9.69
CA LYS A 542 -27.71 3.52 -9.17
C LYS A 542 -28.38 3.50 -7.80
N ASP A 543 -28.94 2.35 -7.44
CA ASP A 543 -29.60 2.08 -6.16
C ASP A 543 -28.73 1.19 -5.25
N ALA A 544 -27.50 0.84 -5.66
CA ALA A 544 -26.54 0.13 -4.82
C ALA A 544 -25.89 1.08 -3.79
N PRO A 545 -25.50 0.58 -2.60
CA PRO A 545 -24.74 1.37 -1.65
C PRO A 545 -23.32 1.69 -2.18
N PRO A 546 -22.68 2.75 -1.67
CA PRO A 546 -21.24 2.99 -1.88
C PRO A 546 -20.38 1.83 -1.35
N GLY A 547 -19.25 1.56 -2.01
CA GLY A 547 -18.27 0.57 -1.53
C GLY A 547 -17.50 1.01 -0.27
N PRO A 548 -16.72 0.11 0.34
CA PRO A 548 -16.03 0.35 1.61
C PRO A 548 -15.04 1.52 1.60
N ALA A 549 -14.44 1.84 0.45
CA ALA A 549 -13.60 3.03 0.27
C ALA A 549 -14.35 4.38 0.43
N TYR A 550 -15.69 4.38 0.31
CA TYR A 550 -16.50 5.59 0.19
C TYR A 550 -17.41 5.88 1.38
N SER A 551 -17.81 4.84 2.11
CA SER A 551 -18.72 4.93 3.25
C SER A 551 -18.37 3.85 4.28
N PRO A 552 -18.25 4.20 5.58
CA PRO A 552 -17.93 3.23 6.62
C PRO A 552 -18.89 2.05 6.65
N GLN A 553 -18.35 0.86 6.45
CA GLN A 553 -18.99 -0.45 6.53
C GLN A 553 -17.93 -1.50 6.88
N SER A 554 -18.31 -2.78 6.97
CA SER A 554 -17.34 -3.87 7.10
C SER A 554 -16.31 -3.83 5.96
N LEU A 555 -15.04 -4.08 6.26
CA LEU A 555 -13.89 -3.98 5.34
C LEU A 555 -13.54 -2.55 4.86
N THR A 556 -14.11 -1.49 5.45
CA THR A 556 -13.56 -0.13 5.31
C THR A 556 -12.26 -0.01 6.08
N LEU A 557 -11.20 0.53 5.44
CA LEU A 557 -9.96 0.91 6.13
C LEU A 557 -10.23 2.09 7.09
N LEU A 558 -9.68 2.00 8.31
CA LEU A 558 -9.91 2.96 9.39
C LEU A 558 -8.75 3.94 9.54
N GLY A 559 -7.52 3.42 9.52
CA GLY A 559 -6.29 4.19 9.71
C GLY A 559 -5.07 3.28 9.69
N TYR A 560 -3.91 3.82 10.02
CA TYR A 560 -2.70 3.04 10.25
C TYR A 560 -1.81 3.66 11.33
N THR A 561 -0.97 2.81 11.93
CA THR A 561 0.16 3.21 12.76
C THR A 561 1.44 3.01 11.95
N GLN A 562 2.25 4.06 11.85
CA GLN A 562 3.56 4.02 11.21
C GLN A 562 4.66 3.82 12.24
N TYR A 563 5.60 2.94 11.92
CA TYR A 563 6.70 2.53 12.76
C TYR A 563 8.02 2.78 12.02
N PHE A 564 8.97 3.47 12.65
CA PHE A 564 10.29 3.76 12.09
C PHE A 564 11.43 3.27 13.01
N ALA A 565 12.58 2.94 12.43
CA ALA A 565 13.81 2.62 13.17
C ALA A 565 14.79 3.81 13.11
N ASN A 566 15.03 4.47 14.25
CA ASN A 566 15.98 5.59 14.33
C ASN A 566 17.43 5.08 14.28
N LEU A 567 17.96 4.89 13.07
CA LEU A 567 19.30 4.34 12.86
C LEU A 567 20.41 5.22 13.45
N THR A 568 20.27 6.56 13.47
CA THR A 568 21.25 7.45 14.13
C THR A 568 21.41 7.09 15.60
N TYR A 569 20.30 6.83 16.30
CA TYR A 569 20.31 6.39 17.70
C TYR A 569 20.79 4.93 17.86
N ILE A 570 20.28 4.02 17.01
CA ILE A 570 20.53 2.58 17.16
C ILE A 570 21.97 2.21 16.77
N ASN A 571 22.53 2.77 15.69
CA ASN A 571 23.91 2.53 15.27
C ASN A 571 24.93 3.10 16.28
N ASN A 572 24.59 4.16 17.01
CA ASN A 572 25.36 4.66 18.16
C ASN A 572 26.82 5.04 17.82
N LEU A 573 27.03 5.71 16.68
CA LEU A 573 28.37 5.98 16.14
C LEU A 573 29.05 7.20 16.77
N GLU A 574 30.19 7.00 17.44
CA GLU A 574 31.09 8.10 17.82
C GLU A 574 31.96 8.54 16.63
N LEU A 575 31.81 9.80 16.20
CA LEU A 575 32.51 10.36 15.03
C LEU A 575 33.77 11.14 15.41
N ALA A 576 34.85 10.99 14.64
CA ALA A 576 36.15 11.61 14.94
C ALA A 576 36.15 13.15 14.83
N SER A 577 35.32 13.71 13.94
CA SER A 577 35.08 15.15 13.81
C SER A 577 33.65 15.51 14.25
N LYS A 578 33.51 16.68 14.92
CA LYS A 578 32.20 17.26 15.26
C LYS A 578 31.72 18.34 14.27
N GLU A 579 32.57 18.75 13.34
CA GLU A 579 32.18 19.68 12.29
C GLU A 579 31.29 18.97 11.27
N SER A 580 30.09 19.49 11.09
CA SER A 580 29.16 19.04 10.07
C SER A 580 29.17 20.01 8.89
N ASN A 581 29.83 19.60 7.81
CA ASN A 581 29.48 20.12 6.49
C ASN A 581 28.15 19.48 6.10
N ASP A 582 27.05 20.00 6.63
CA ASP A 582 25.69 19.65 6.20
C ASP A 582 25.35 20.40 4.89
N GLU A 583 26.29 20.36 3.94
CA GLU A 583 26.07 20.80 2.57
C GLU A 583 25.28 19.69 1.90
N ILE A 584 23.97 19.92 1.71
CA ILE A 584 23.08 18.99 1.01
C ILE A 584 23.57 18.93 -0.43
N ASP A 585 24.36 17.91 -0.72
CA ASP A 585 25.06 17.83 -1.99
C ASP A 585 24.07 17.73 -3.15
N THR A 586 24.44 18.37 -4.26
CA THR A 586 23.66 18.32 -5.51
C THR A 586 24.15 17.21 -6.45
N GLU A 587 25.11 16.40 -5.99
CA GLU A 587 25.46 15.12 -6.59
C GLU A 587 24.25 14.16 -6.65
N LYS A 588 24.30 13.21 -7.59
CA LYS A 588 23.23 12.22 -7.83
C LYS A 588 23.12 11.20 -6.68
N TRP A 589 24.23 10.94 -6.01
CA TRP A 589 24.38 9.98 -4.92
C TRP A 589 24.45 10.66 -3.55
N ARG A 590 23.70 10.15 -2.58
CA ARG A 590 23.60 10.65 -1.21
C ARG A 590 24.51 9.87 -0.27
N LYS A 591 25.45 10.58 0.34
CA LYS A 591 26.43 10.03 1.29
C LYS A 591 25.87 9.91 2.73
N GLY A 592 24.66 10.42 2.96
CA GLY A 592 23.97 10.46 4.25
C GLY A 592 24.58 11.43 5.27
N LYS A 593 23.87 11.63 6.39
CA LYS A 593 24.21 12.51 7.52
C LYS A 593 25.66 12.38 8.05
N HIS A 594 26.28 11.23 7.81
CA HIS A 594 27.61 10.88 8.30
C HIS A 594 28.67 10.68 7.20
N GLY A 595 28.33 10.91 5.93
CA GLY A 595 29.24 10.77 4.79
C GLY A 595 30.54 11.55 4.92
N GLY A 596 31.62 10.98 4.37
CA GLY A 596 32.99 11.52 4.43
C GLY A 596 33.63 11.56 5.83
N LYS A 597 32.91 11.23 6.90
CA LYS A 597 33.42 11.17 8.27
C LYS A 597 33.96 9.76 8.56
N VAL A 598 34.71 9.62 9.66
CA VAL A 598 35.24 8.32 10.11
C VAL A 598 34.86 8.11 11.58
N PRO A 599 34.40 6.90 11.97
CA PRO A 599 34.21 6.53 13.37
C PRO A 599 35.51 6.64 14.18
N LYS A 600 35.40 6.97 15.47
CA LYS A 600 36.53 6.89 16.41
C LYS A 600 36.89 5.45 16.74
N ASP A 601 35.87 4.65 16.99
CA ASP A 601 36.00 3.27 17.47
C ASP A 601 35.96 2.30 16.29
N ASP A 602 36.84 1.29 16.33
CA ASP A 602 36.89 0.21 15.34
C ASP A 602 35.90 -0.94 15.62
N ASP A 603 35.12 -0.83 16.70
CA ASP A 603 34.14 -1.85 17.15
C ASP A 603 32.73 -1.25 17.18
N PRO A 604 31.76 -1.78 16.41
CA PRO A 604 30.39 -1.30 16.43
C PRO A 604 29.70 -1.76 17.72
N ASN A 605 29.39 -0.81 18.60
CA ASN A 605 28.60 -1.01 19.81
C ASN A 605 27.18 -0.41 19.66
N PRO A 606 26.31 -0.99 18.81
CA PRO A 606 24.97 -0.49 18.58
C PRO A 606 24.04 -0.80 19.77
N ARG A 607 22.96 -0.03 19.88
CA ARG A 607 21.90 -0.25 20.85
C ARG A 607 20.97 -1.37 20.40
N ALA A 608 20.13 -1.87 21.31
CA ALA A 608 19.12 -2.85 20.98
C ALA A 608 18.16 -2.32 19.90
N PHE A 609 18.13 -2.98 18.75
CA PHE A 609 17.25 -2.61 17.63
C PHE A 609 15.78 -2.74 18.04
N HIS A 610 15.01 -1.71 17.74
CA HIS A 610 13.57 -1.67 17.93
C HIS A 610 12.97 -0.61 16.99
N TYR A 611 11.75 -0.87 16.51
CA TYR A 611 10.94 0.17 15.88
C TYR A 611 10.23 1.01 16.96
N GLN A 612 10.05 2.29 16.66
CA GLN A 612 9.26 3.25 17.44
C GLN A 612 8.05 3.71 16.62
N VAL A 613 6.96 4.10 17.26
CA VAL A 613 5.82 4.72 16.56
C VAL A 613 6.24 6.13 16.09
N GLU A 614 6.15 6.39 14.80
CA GLU A 614 6.37 7.73 14.25
C GLU A 614 5.10 8.60 14.42
N TYR A 615 3.97 8.03 14.02
CA TYR A 615 2.62 8.59 14.20
C TYR A 615 1.54 7.52 13.98
N ASP A 616 0.32 7.83 14.41
CA ASP A 616 -0.89 7.11 14.01
C ASP A 616 -1.86 8.09 13.31
N THR A 617 -2.62 7.64 12.32
CA THR A 617 -3.50 8.54 11.54
C THR A 617 -4.70 9.09 12.32
N PHE A 618 -5.03 8.53 13.49
CA PHE A 618 -6.22 8.88 14.26
C PHE A 618 -5.96 10.07 15.19
N THR A 619 -4.86 10.04 15.96
CA THR A 619 -4.53 11.05 16.97
C THR A 619 -3.62 12.16 16.45
N ASP A 620 -2.77 11.87 15.46
CA ASP A 620 -1.74 12.79 14.93
C ASP A 620 -2.31 14.19 14.63
N PRO A 621 -1.63 15.28 15.04
CA PRO A 621 -2.13 16.64 14.92
C PRO A 621 -2.53 17.08 13.50
N ILE A 622 -1.93 16.46 12.49
CA ILE A 622 -2.03 16.81 11.07
C ILE A 622 -3.12 15.95 10.39
N TYR A 623 -3.03 14.62 10.52
CA TYR A 623 -3.95 13.65 9.93
C TYR A 623 -5.36 13.75 10.52
N LYS A 624 -5.55 13.41 11.80
CA LYS A 624 -6.87 13.35 12.50
C LYS A 624 -7.98 12.68 11.67
N LEU A 625 -7.69 11.50 11.11
CA LEU A 625 -8.64 10.72 10.33
C LEU A 625 -9.54 9.88 11.27
N LYS A 626 -10.85 9.93 11.05
CA LYS A 626 -11.81 8.97 11.64
C LYS A 626 -11.79 7.63 10.89
N ASP A 627 -11.56 7.72 9.60
CA ASP A 627 -11.63 6.64 8.63
C ASP A 627 -10.72 6.99 7.44
N MET A 628 -10.26 5.99 6.69
CA MET A 628 -9.49 6.17 5.46
C MET A 628 -10.39 6.34 4.22
N THR A 629 -11.65 6.78 4.37
CA THR A 629 -12.53 6.92 3.20
C THR A 629 -12.07 8.04 2.27
N VAL A 630 -12.46 7.93 0.99
CA VAL A 630 -12.29 8.97 -0.05
C VAL A 630 -12.72 10.35 0.47
N LYS A 631 -13.83 10.43 1.21
CA LYS A 631 -14.35 11.67 1.81
C LYS A 631 -13.45 12.24 2.91
N SER A 632 -12.70 11.40 3.63
CA SER A 632 -11.76 11.85 4.66
C SER A 632 -10.41 12.26 4.06
N TYR A 633 -9.88 11.52 3.08
CA TYR A 633 -8.69 11.95 2.32
C TYR A 633 -8.93 13.24 1.50
N LEU A 634 -10.12 13.41 0.89
CA LEU A 634 -10.48 14.69 0.23
C LEU A 634 -10.50 15.89 1.21
N LYS A 635 -10.76 15.68 2.52
CA LYS A 635 -10.60 16.75 3.53
C LYS A 635 -9.13 16.99 3.86
N LEU A 636 -8.32 15.93 3.94
CA LEU A 636 -6.89 16.01 4.21
C LEU A 636 -6.17 16.75 3.08
N ALA A 637 -6.26 16.26 1.83
CA ALA A 637 -5.72 16.91 0.64
C ALA A 637 -6.15 18.38 0.51
N HIS A 638 -7.44 18.69 0.71
CA HIS A 638 -7.94 20.08 0.66
C HIS A 638 -7.42 20.96 1.82
N ARG A 639 -6.95 20.39 2.95
CA ARG A 639 -6.18 21.16 3.96
C ARG A 639 -4.77 21.44 3.44
N ILE A 640 -4.08 20.42 2.91
CA ILE A 640 -2.69 20.49 2.43
C ILE A 640 -2.55 21.49 1.29
N GLY A 641 -3.32 21.32 0.21
CA GLY A 641 -3.37 22.23 -0.94
C GLY A 641 -3.96 23.62 -0.62
N LYS A 642 -4.34 23.90 0.63
CA LYS A 642 -4.74 25.25 1.09
C LYS A 642 -3.89 25.78 2.24
N TYR A 643 -2.93 24.99 2.72
CA TYR A 643 -1.96 25.40 3.71
C TYR A 643 -1.02 26.47 3.13
N LYS A 644 -0.66 27.45 3.97
CA LYS A 644 0.32 28.49 3.65
C LYS A 644 1.29 28.58 4.83
N PRO A 645 2.60 28.45 4.62
CA PRO A 645 3.57 28.60 5.69
C PRO A 645 3.49 30.01 6.28
N SER A 646 3.60 30.05 7.60
CA SER A 646 3.64 31.23 8.45
C SER A 646 5.06 31.44 8.98
N LYS A 647 5.35 32.67 9.43
CA LYS A 647 6.71 33.02 9.90
C LYS A 647 7.00 32.39 11.26
N GLY A 648 7.50 31.16 11.25
CA GLY A 648 7.73 30.32 12.42
C GLY A 648 7.68 28.82 12.09
N ASP A 649 7.05 28.44 10.97
CA ASP A 649 7.15 27.06 10.46
C ASP A 649 8.58 26.78 10.01
N ARG A 650 9.15 25.67 10.49
CA ARG A 650 10.50 25.18 10.16
C ARG A 650 10.41 23.75 9.63
N VAL A 651 11.20 23.43 8.60
CA VAL A 651 11.68 22.06 8.41
C VAL A 651 12.55 21.75 9.63
N GLN A 652 12.38 20.57 10.24
CA GLN A 652 13.09 20.18 11.45
C GLN A 652 13.86 18.88 11.15
N ASP A 653 15.12 19.02 10.73
CA ASP A 653 15.89 17.97 10.07
C ASP A 653 16.43 16.90 11.03
N GLY A 654 15.51 16.09 11.57
CA GLY A 654 15.82 14.97 12.47
C GLY A 654 16.38 15.38 13.84
N GLU A 655 16.42 16.69 14.15
CA GLU A 655 16.84 17.20 15.46
C GLU A 655 15.75 16.97 16.51
N ILE A 656 15.82 15.83 17.19
CA ILE A 656 15.42 15.70 18.59
C ILE A 656 16.68 15.98 19.42
N SER A 657 16.73 17.14 20.06
CA SER A 657 17.80 17.51 20.98
C SER A 657 17.78 16.64 22.24
N GLU A 658 18.96 16.35 22.79
CA GLU A 658 19.10 15.61 24.05
C GLU A 658 18.66 16.45 25.27
N GLU A 659 17.35 16.54 25.53
CA GLU A 659 16.84 16.99 26.83
C GLU A 659 16.41 15.78 27.67
N SER A 660 17.23 15.50 28.69
CA SER A 660 16.98 14.42 29.65
C SER A 660 15.97 14.85 30.70
N GLU A 661 14.68 14.51 30.50
CA GLU A 661 13.70 14.58 31.59
C GLU A 661 13.99 13.49 32.63
N ALA A 662 14.87 13.84 33.56
CA ALA A 662 15.04 13.10 34.81
C ALA A 662 13.80 13.35 35.69
N TYR A 663 13.07 12.28 35.99
CA TYR A 663 11.93 12.33 36.90
C TYR A 663 12.42 12.50 38.35
N GLU A 664 12.25 13.71 38.90
CA GLU A 664 12.26 13.93 40.35
C GLU A 664 10.85 14.32 40.83
N ASP A 665 10.22 13.44 41.60
CA ASP A 665 9.09 13.78 42.47
C ASP A 665 9.61 14.66 43.63
N ASP A 666 8.95 15.79 43.92
CA ASP A 666 8.41 16.01 45.27
C ASP A 666 7.49 17.26 45.40
N VAL A 667 6.24 16.98 45.77
CA VAL A 667 5.34 17.67 46.72
C VAL A 667 5.51 19.19 47.01
N ASP A 668 4.53 19.97 46.50
CA ASP A 668 3.75 21.06 47.16
C ASP A 668 4.37 21.93 48.29
N THR A 669 4.44 23.26 48.08
CA THR A 669 3.88 24.26 49.03
C THR A 669 3.79 25.71 48.49
N THR A 670 2.55 26.24 48.46
CA THR A 670 2.07 27.61 48.82
C THR A 670 2.87 28.93 48.61
N ASP A 671 2.12 29.95 48.17
CA ASP A 671 2.14 31.39 48.55
C ASP A 671 3.11 32.43 47.90
N ASP A 672 2.52 33.19 46.96
CA ASP A 672 2.34 34.67 46.94
C ASP A 672 3.44 35.73 46.66
N ASP A 673 2.94 36.84 46.09
CA ASP A 673 3.39 38.25 46.11
C ASP A 673 4.69 38.76 45.37
N ALA A 674 4.47 39.21 44.13
CA ALA A 674 4.65 40.61 43.67
C ALA A 674 6.03 41.33 43.43
N LYS A 675 6.00 42.15 42.36
CA LYS A 675 6.59 43.53 42.19
C LYS A 675 8.08 43.75 41.78
N HIS A 676 8.19 44.18 40.51
CA HIS A 676 8.67 45.51 40.07
C HIS A 676 10.18 45.87 39.87
N ILE A 677 10.54 45.97 38.57
CA ILE A 677 11.46 46.95 37.90
C ILE A 677 12.98 46.90 38.24
N PRO A 678 13.89 47.67 37.58
CA PRO A 678 14.94 47.04 36.76
C PRO A 678 16.37 47.43 37.20
N PHE A 679 17.35 47.13 36.34
CA PHE A 679 18.58 47.93 36.28
C PHE A 679 19.01 48.22 34.82
N SER A 680 19.87 49.22 34.66
CA SER A 680 20.24 49.88 33.40
C SER A 680 21.78 50.03 33.29
N GLU A 681 22.22 50.59 32.15
CA GLU A 681 23.57 51.13 31.93
C GLU A 681 24.75 50.10 31.88
N GLU A 682 25.90 50.35 31.22
CA GLU A 682 26.36 51.58 30.54
C GLU A 682 27.30 51.32 29.32
N GLU A 683 27.34 52.32 28.44
CA GLU A 683 28.34 52.77 27.44
C GLU A 683 29.57 51.94 26.99
N SER A 684 29.88 52.01 25.66
CA SER A 684 31.03 52.75 25.07
C SER A 684 31.35 52.31 23.61
N VAL A 685 31.96 53.09 22.70
CA VAL A 685 31.87 54.54 22.36
C VAL A 685 32.53 54.79 20.96
N GLU A 686 31.95 55.68 20.13
CA GLU A 686 32.53 56.40 18.93
C GLU A 686 33.21 55.61 17.76
N ASP A 687 33.44 56.12 16.53
CA ASP A 687 32.79 57.05 15.55
C ASP A 687 33.58 56.84 14.17
N THR A 688 33.63 57.57 13.04
CA THR A 688 33.21 58.91 12.53
C THR A 688 33.06 58.92 10.99
N ALA A 689 31.93 59.44 10.47
CA ALA A 689 31.70 60.03 9.12
C ALA A 689 31.91 59.16 7.83
N GLY A 690 31.36 59.53 6.65
CA GLY A 690 30.41 60.62 6.31
C GLY A 690 30.21 60.85 4.79
N HIS A 691 29.39 61.85 4.42
CA HIS A 691 28.90 62.25 3.07
C HIS A 691 27.90 61.28 2.38
N ASP A 692 26.70 61.67 1.90
CA ASP A 692 26.26 62.73 0.94
C ASP A 692 26.43 62.33 -0.54
N LEU A 693 25.55 62.57 -1.52
CA LEU A 693 24.18 63.17 -1.67
C LEU A 693 23.59 62.65 -3.03
N ASP A 694 22.38 62.90 -3.56
CA ASP A 694 21.26 63.82 -3.27
C ASP A 694 19.87 63.18 -3.63
N VAL A 695 18.82 64.00 -3.55
CA VAL A 695 17.37 63.87 -3.78
C VAL A 695 16.90 63.63 -5.23
N GLU A 696 15.82 62.85 -5.41
CA GLU A 696 14.64 63.35 -6.14
C GLU A 696 13.26 62.90 -5.59
N LYS A 697 12.15 63.41 -6.15
CA LYS A 697 10.92 63.72 -5.36
C LYS A 697 9.57 63.53 -6.07
N LYS A 698 8.58 63.04 -5.31
CA LYS A 698 7.10 63.14 -5.51
C LYS A 698 6.52 62.23 -6.63
N LYS A 699 5.34 61.62 -6.46
CA LYS A 699 4.04 62.25 -6.17
C LYS A 699 3.12 61.45 -5.22
N LYS A 700 2.20 62.17 -4.57
CA LYS A 700 1.12 61.65 -3.70
C LYS A 700 -0.12 61.28 -4.55
N HIS A 701 -1.03 60.43 -4.04
CA HIS A 701 -2.40 60.86 -3.69
C HIS A 701 -3.25 59.80 -2.92
N HIS A 702 -3.16 59.87 -1.59
CA HIS A 702 -4.29 59.89 -0.63
C HIS A 702 -5.59 59.05 -0.83
N ARG A 703 -5.87 58.27 0.24
CA ARG A 703 -7.09 58.35 1.10
C ARG A 703 -8.30 57.44 0.75
N LYS A 704 -8.50 56.40 1.58
CA LYS A 704 -9.48 56.40 2.70
C LYS A 704 -9.37 55.13 3.56
N GLN A 705 -9.11 55.30 4.86
CA GLN A 705 -9.50 54.29 5.86
C GLN A 705 -11.03 54.17 5.93
N LYS A 706 -11.52 52.98 6.28
CA LYS A 706 -12.84 52.82 6.89
C LYS A 706 -12.80 51.61 7.82
N GLU A 707 -12.78 51.86 9.12
CA GLU A 707 -12.83 50.80 10.13
C GLU A 707 -14.15 50.01 10.03
N LYS A 708 -14.06 48.70 10.28
CA LYS A 708 -15.18 47.92 10.82
C LYS A 708 -14.63 46.90 11.80
N LYS A 709 -15.05 47.00 13.05
CA LYS A 709 -14.76 46.01 14.10
C LYS A 709 -15.35 44.65 13.68
N GLY A 710 -14.50 43.64 13.58
CA GLY A 710 -14.88 42.23 13.65
C GLY A 710 -14.41 41.68 14.98
N LYS A 711 -15.15 40.74 15.59
CA LYS A 711 -14.65 40.04 16.79
C LYS A 711 -13.60 39.03 16.35
N GLU A 712 -12.43 39.08 16.95
CA GLU A 712 -11.53 37.92 16.97
C GLU A 712 -12.10 36.90 17.96
N SER A 713 -12.30 35.68 17.47
CA SER A 713 -12.36 34.48 18.31
C SER A 713 -10.98 33.86 18.27
N SER A 714 -10.25 33.92 19.39
CA SER A 714 -8.90 33.37 19.51
C SER A 714 -8.92 31.85 19.32
N LEU A 715 -8.46 31.39 18.15
CA LEU A 715 -7.92 30.05 18.00
C LEU A 715 -6.46 30.09 18.44
N ALA A 716 -6.02 29.10 19.22
CA ALA A 716 -4.66 29.00 19.70
C ALA A 716 -3.66 28.83 18.53
N PRO A 717 -2.42 29.34 18.64
CA PRO A 717 -1.38 29.03 17.67
C PRO A 717 -1.09 27.53 17.66
N LEU A 718 -0.87 26.97 16.46
CA LEU A 718 -0.39 25.60 16.31
C LEU A 718 1.13 25.54 16.60
N PRO A 719 1.63 24.48 17.26
CA PRO A 719 3.05 24.30 17.50
C PRO A 719 3.82 23.99 16.20
N SER A 720 5.12 24.30 16.20
CA SER A 720 5.95 24.47 15.00
C SER A 720 6.69 23.19 14.55
N THR A 721 5.96 22.22 14.01
CA THR A 721 6.54 21.00 13.37
C THR A 721 6.06 20.80 11.92
N CYS A 722 5.48 21.84 11.31
CA CYS A 722 4.55 21.72 10.18
C CYS A 722 5.18 21.49 8.78
N LEU A 723 6.48 21.18 8.68
CA LEU A 723 7.20 21.10 7.41
C LEU A 723 7.99 19.79 7.18
N HIS A 724 8.28 18.98 8.20
CA HIS A 724 9.03 17.72 8.03
C HIS A 724 8.14 16.48 7.80
N ARG A 725 6.82 16.57 8.03
CA ARG A 725 5.84 15.45 7.91
C ARG A 725 5.03 15.42 6.60
N TYR A 726 5.45 16.19 5.59
CA TYR A 726 4.81 16.21 4.26
C TYR A 726 5.79 16.08 3.09
N PHE A 727 7.09 16.08 3.38
CA PHE A 727 8.19 16.13 2.41
C PHE A 727 9.39 15.30 2.92
N ARG A 728 9.10 14.06 3.36
CA ARG A 728 10.07 12.97 3.38
C ARG A 728 9.61 11.95 2.34
#